data_AF-A0A8S1QMX2-F1
#
_entry.id   AF-A0A8S1QMX2-F1
#
_cell.length_a   1.000
_cell.length_b   1.000
_cell.length_c   1.000
_cell.angle_alpha   90.00
_cell.angle_beta   90.00
_cell.angle_gamma   90.00
#
_symmetry.space_group_name_H-M   'P 1'
#
loop_
_entity.id
_entity.type
_entity.pdbx_description
1 polymer ?
#
loop_
_entity_poly.entity_id
_entity_poly.type
_entity_poly.pdbx_seq_one_letter_code
_entity_poly.pdbx_strand_id
1 'polypeptide(L)'
;MRNLKVSNCYSIQNTFFSFSYLNLEQVKFDITLNQIDFTSTEKGFDEYLTLLELPTIQEIDAIRSNNPIMMVKYGNIKIVNCNFYSIHIQSLIKIEQASNVFLENICIINSYFQDASLIKITLKNSLSGEIQLRNLTLSNITEFQSYHNYSEKSCFLKDQELPQQLQCKLNTTPIVKLNLIELDTSWQQLQHECNLKKIYEKKNYNFSLIEIEGINENHKIIGQSFNLDSINCTKCLHGLISILNINQIKQENILFQSINIFNSVCGYTGCLSIISQWNENILKPEMIFTNPNERQLQQHDYTKLALQLNHQVKIIDSLFINNSAIYGGSLFIVEAYVVIQNSRFQHNSAIVGGAIYYYSNSANLFIFDSFIIENIAQVAGGLFLNQQSIQQTIQLDVIVLNNTSTKFSQDIFESPRSLTISIDAGKTLLKKKEILKNSTKVIEQIEINPYKILGQSQKVNFLTFPSGISISSYQYFDLENSKLIPYNLTFRIIPLNKFNQQMKKLTDSFCMISHYVINQANNTILTQFPGTLSQTRVQFNQDTQDFNLDNLIINFHPLIDENVVLRLKINCNIIKIPQFDTQPPYQITSFITDYDLIVDIKTFKCQIGEYLNSTSGSCIYCDPLLQQYSVQINAQNCKYKDDLKMKSIKSSMIELKQEYWRAYYYSDKIEHCYHNVNNCKGGWQPGDQSCSEGHIGALCEQCDLYNIRGDGPYSVSSPYRCGNCNQIADNALTITLISIWTLISTLLSVLGNIRSIEEVILGIRLKSFKINSQNTQVTSAILIKLFTNYFQIISSIATFQLQIPTGLTSVINSVGNPVDSMAYSFDCFLNNLSDILIIYFRIIWSLVIGKA
;
A
#
# COMPACT_ATOMS: atom_id res chain seq x y z
N MET A 1 -26.30 -38.57 48.23
CA MET A 1 -27.37 -39.25 47.47
C MET A 1 -26.77 -40.07 46.33
N ARG A 2 -27.36 -41.21 45.96
CA ARG A 2 -26.88 -42.06 44.85
C ARG A 2 -28.04 -42.73 44.10
N ASN A 3 -27.85 -43.01 42.80
CA ASN A 3 -28.76 -43.77 41.94
C ASN A 3 -30.21 -43.24 41.93
N LEU A 4 -30.38 -41.98 41.56
CA LEU A 4 -31.69 -41.31 41.50
C LEU A 4 -32.02 -40.85 40.08
N LYS A 5 -33.32 -40.82 39.77
CA LYS A 5 -33.84 -40.12 38.59
C LYS A 5 -34.86 -39.09 39.08
N VAL A 6 -34.66 -37.83 38.70
CA VAL A 6 -35.48 -36.69 39.13
C VAL A 6 -36.11 -36.08 37.88
N SER A 7 -37.44 -35.96 37.87
CA SER A 7 -38.22 -35.54 36.70
C SER A 7 -39.26 -34.48 37.05
N ASN A 8 -39.28 -33.38 36.30
CA ASN A 8 -40.21 -32.26 36.42
C ASN A 8 -40.31 -31.73 37.86
N CYS A 9 -39.16 -31.51 38.50
CA CYS A 9 -39.09 -31.04 39.88
C CYS A 9 -38.94 -29.51 39.89
N TYR A 10 -39.95 -28.81 40.39
CA TYR A 10 -40.05 -27.35 40.40
C TYR A 10 -40.41 -26.84 41.81
N SER A 11 -39.85 -25.69 42.16
CA SER A 11 -40.04 -24.98 43.45
C SER A 11 -39.86 -23.49 43.20
N ILE A 12 -40.33 -22.65 44.12
CA ILE A 12 -40.06 -21.20 44.12
C ILE A 12 -38.59 -20.93 44.50
N GLN A 13 -38.02 -21.78 45.37
CA GLN A 13 -36.62 -21.70 45.80
C GLN A 13 -36.01 -23.10 45.94
N ASN A 14 -34.86 -23.32 45.27
CA ASN A 14 -34.03 -24.53 45.26
C ASN A 14 -34.82 -25.81 44.92
N THR A 15 -34.77 -26.29 43.67
CA THR A 15 -35.86 -27.17 43.18
C THR A 15 -35.79 -28.62 43.66
N PHE A 16 -34.60 -29.19 43.89
CA PHE A 16 -34.45 -30.57 44.37
C PHE A 16 -33.71 -30.70 45.70
N PHE A 17 -32.58 -30.02 45.87
CA PHE A 17 -31.76 -30.14 47.08
C PHE A 17 -31.20 -28.79 47.51
N SER A 18 -31.42 -28.43 48.78
CA SER A 18 -30.81 -27.26 49.41
C SER A 18 -30.17 -27.66 50.72
N PHE A 19 -28.88 -27.33 50.89
CA PHE A 19 -28.17 -27.49 52.14
C PHE A 19 -27.45 -26.18 52.50
N SER A 20 -27.83 -25.59 53.62
CA SER A 20 -27.11 -24.46 54.21
C SER A 20 -27.04 -24.65 55.72
N TYR A 21 -25.87 -24.36 56.30
CA TYR A 21 -25.65 -24.46 57.74
C TYR A 21 -25.23 -23.10 58.30
N LEU A 22 -25.76 -22.74 59.47
CA LEU A 22 -25.42 -21.51 60.17
C LEU A 22 -24.05 -21.65 60.86
N ASN A 23 -23.01 -21.28 60.11
CA ASN A 23 -21.64 -20.92 60.53
C ASN A 23 -21.08 -21.54 61.82
N LEU A 24 -20.08 -22.42 61.69
CA LEU A 24 -19.05 -22.65 62.72
C LEU A 24 -17.74 -23.03 62.03
N GLU A 25 -16.63 -22.37 62.37
CA GLU A 25 -15.33 -22.51 61.70
C GLU A 25 -14.65 -23.88 61.86
N GLN A 26 -15.28 -24.78 62.61
CA GLN A 26 -14.72 -26.06 63.06
C GLN A 26 -15.42 -27.30 62.45
N VAL A 27 -16.59 -27.14 61.81
CA VAL A 27 -17.35 -28.29 61.28
C VAL A 27 -17.17 -28.43 59.77
N LYS A 28 -16.54 -29.53 59.35
CA LYS A 28 -16.43 -29.93 57.94
C LYS A 28 -17.53 -30.93 57.62
N PHE A 29 -18.30 -30.67 56.57
CA PHE A 29 -19.30 -31.58 56.02
C PHE A 29 -18.88 -32.05 54.64
N ASP A 30 -19.05 -33.34 54.34
CA ASP A 30 -18.78 -33.92 53.03
C ASP A 30 -20.11 -34.27 52.34
N ILE A 31 -20.44 -33.56 51.26
CA ILE A 31 -21.67 -33.77 50.50
C ILE A 31 -21.34 -34.48 49.20
N THR A 32 -21.79 -35.74 49.08
CA THR A 32 -21.59 -36.55 47.86
C THR A 32 -22.91 -36.83 47.14
N LEU A 33 -22.98 -36.42 45.88
CA LEU A 33 -23.98 -36.81 44.88
C LEU A 33 -23.29 -37.68 43.83
N ASN A 34 -23.86 -38.84 43.48
CA ASN A 34 -23.29 -39.70 42.44
C ASN A 34 -24.37 -40.46 41.67
N GLN A 35 -24.27 -40.53 40.33
CA GLN A 35 -25.23 -41.26 39.48
C GLN A 35 -26.66 -40.74 39.67
N ILE A 36 -26.92 -39.51 39.21
CA ILE A 36 -28.24 -38.86 39.26
C ILE A 36 -28.59 -38.25 37.91
N ASP A 37 -29.73 -38.64 37.34
CA ASP A 37 -30.26 -38.06 36.10
C ASP A 37 -31.39 -37.08 36.43
N PHE A 38 -31.26 -35.83 35.97
CA PHE A 38 -32.24 -34.77 36.09
C PHE A 38 -32.92 -34.50 34.75
N THR A 39 -34.24 -34.28 34.78
CA THR A 39 -35.08 -33.91 33.64
C THR A 39 -36.12 -32.88 34.09
N SER A 40 -36.27 -31.78 33.37
CA SER A 40 -37.19 -30.69 33.74
C SER A 40 -37.79 -30.07 32.47
N THR A 41 -38.76 -30.76 31.89
CA THR A 41 -39.35 -30.43 30.58
C THR A 41 -40.21 -29.17 30.59
N GLU A 42 -40.27 -28.44 29.47
CA GLU A 42 -41.15 -27.28 29.25
C GLU A 42 -42.59 -27.54 29.71
N LYS A 43 -43.21 -28.64 29.26
CA LYS A 43 -44.55 -29.06 29.71
C LYS A 43 -44.69 -29.17 31.24
N GLY A 44 -43.67 -29.67 31.93
CA GLY A 44 -43.66 -29.77 33.39
C GLY A 44 -43.50 -28.41 34.08
N PHE A 45 -42.80 -27.46 33.44
CA PHE A 45 -42.70 -26.08 33.90
C PHE A 45 -44.03 -25.35 33.74
N ASP A 46 -44.67 -25.46 32.57
CA ASP A 46 -46.00 -24.90 32.29
C ASP A 46 -47.04 -25.44 33.29
N GLU A 47 -47.08 -26.76 33.52
CA GLU A 47 -47.89 -27.40 34.56
C GLU A 47 -47.61 -26.78 35.94
N TYR A 48 -46.35 -26.58 36.33
CA TYR A 48 -45.99 -25.90 37.58
C TYR A 48 -46.48 -24.44 37.64
N LEU A 49 -46.41 -23.68 36.53
CA LEU A 49 -46.87 -22.29 36.48
C LEU A 49 -48.40 -22.15 36.60
N THR A 50 -49.19 -23.17 36.21
CA THR A 50 -50.64 -23.20 36.49
C THR A 50 -50.97 -23.32 37.98
N LEU A 51 -50.02 -23.77 38.81
CA LEU A 51 -50.21 -23.99 40.25
C LEU A 51 -49.71 -22.81 41.12
N LEU A 52 -49.03 -21.83 40.52
CA LEU A 52 -48.45 -20.68 41.23
C LEU A 52 -49.47 -19.55 41.42
N GLU A 53 -50.14 -19.51 42.57
CA GLU A 53 -51.13 -18.47 42.87
C GLU A 53 -50.46 -17.15 43.29
N LEU A 54 -50.76 -16.07 42.55
CA LEU A 54 -50.34 -14.68 42.86
C LEU A 54 -48.85 -14.49 43.27
N PRO A 55 -47.87 -15.07 42.55
CA PRO A 55 -46.46 -14.98 42.95
C PRO A 55 -45.97 -13.52 42.99
N THR A 56 -45.24 -13.21 44.07
CA THR A 56 -44.62 -11.90 44.29
C THR A 56 -43.46 -11.66 43.33
N ILE A 57 -43.05 -10.40 43.18
CA ILE A 57 -41.93 -10.02 42.31
C ILE A 57 -40.63 -10.74 42.74
N GLN A 58 -40.41 -10.94 44.04
CA GLN A 58 -39.23 -11.64 44.55
C GLN A 58 -39.23 -13.13 44.21
N GLU A 59 -40.39 -13.78 44.21
CA GLU A 59 -40.52 -15.20 43.88
C GLU A 59 -40.38 -15.44 42.36
N ILE A 60 -40.93 -14.54 41.54
CA ILE A 60 -40.67 -14.51 40.10
C ILE A 60 -39.18 -14.31 39.81
N ASP A 61 -38.53 -13.34 40.46
CA ASP A 61 -37.10 -13.09 40.27
C ASP A 61 -36.24 -14.26 40.76
N ALA A 62 -36.66 -14.95 41.84
CA ALA A 62 -36.01 -16.18 42.30
C ALA A 62 -36.10 -17.28 41.23
N ILE A 63 -37.31 -17.59 40.73
CA ILE A 63 -37.53 -18.61 39.69
C ILE A 63 -36.67 -18.34 38.45
N ARG A 64 -36.54 -17.07 38.03
CA ARG A 64 -35.77 -16.66 36.84
C ARG A 64 -34.25 -16.71 37.01
N SER A 65 -33.73 -16.24 38.15
CA SER A 65 -32.32 -15.85 38.29
C SER A 65 -31.55 -16.60 39.38
N ASN A 66 -32.24 -17.21 40.34
CA ASN A 66 -31.62 -17.73 41.57
C ASN A 66 -32.37 -18.96 42.13
N ASN A 67 -32.78 -19.87 41.25
CA ASN A 67 -33.48 -21.11 41.61
C ASN A 67 -32.75 -22.35 41.05
N PRO A 68 -31.64 -22.77 41.70
CA PRO A 68 -30.87 -23.92 41.26
C PRO A 68 -31.54 -25.25 41.62
N ILE A 69 -31.31 -26.29 40.83
CA ILE A 69 -31.71 -27.67 41.19
C ILE A 69 -31.00 -28.10 42.48
N MET A 70 -29.73 -27.78 42.62
CA MET A 70 -28.91 -28.05 43.80
C MET A 70 -28.26 -26.78 44.34
N MET A 71 -28.56 -26.42 45.59
CA MET A 71 -27.91 -25.35 46.35
C MET A 71 -27.14 -25.94 47.53
N VAL A 72 -25.84 -25.65 47.62
CA VAL A 72 -25.00 -26.06 48.76
C VAL A 72 -24.18 -24.89 49.27
N LYS A 73 -24.23 -24.66 50.58
CA LYS A 73 -23.42 -23.64 51.26
C LYS A 73 -22.53 -24.28 52.32
N TYR A 74 -21.22 -24.03 52.22
CA TYR A 74 -20.14 -24.64 53.01
C TYR A 74 -19.89 -26.14 52.73
N GLY A 75 -18.76 -26.65 53.27
CA GLY A 75 -18.36 -28.07 53.19
C GLY A 75 -17.47 -28.42 52.00
N ASN A 76 -17.15 -29.71 51.86
CA ASN A 76 -16.57 -30.29 50.65
C ASN A 76 -17.70 -30.89 49.81
N ILE A 77 -17.78 -30.53 48.53
CA ILE A 77 -18.83 -31.01 47.63
C ILE A 77 -18.20 -31.93 46.58
N LYS A 78 -18.81 -33.10 46.37
CA LYS A 78 -18.45 -34.04 45.30
C LYS A 78 -19.70 -34.45 44.52
N ILE A 79 -19.76 -34.10 43.24
CA ILE A 79 -20.84 -34.46 42.31
C ILE A 79 -20.23 -35.25 41.15
N VAL A 80 -20.64 -36.50 40.98
CA VAL A 80 -20.02 -37.42 40.00
C VAL A 80 -21.07 -38.14 39.16
N ASN A 81 -20.88 -38.27 37.85
CA ASN A 81 -21.82 -38.98 36.97
C ASN A 81 -23.26 -38.42 37.09
N CYS A 82 -23.42 -37.10 37.11
CA CYS A 82 -24.74 -36.45 37.21
C CYS A 82 -25.09 -35.79 35.88
N ASN A 83 -26.24 -36.13 35.32
CA ASN A 83 -26.65 -35.68 33.99
C ASN A 83 -27.93 -34.83 34.06
N PHE A 84 -28.04 -33.88 33.14
CA PHE A 84 -29.14 -32.93 33.03
C PHE A 84 -29.65 -32.96 31.59
N TYR A 85 -30.83 -33.52 31.36
CA TYR A 85 -31.41 -33.69 30.04
C TYR A 85 -32.68 -32.85 29.91
N SER A 86 -32.77 -32.04 28.87
CA SER A 86 -33.97 -31.24 28.57
C SER A 86 -34.46 -30.45 29.79
N ILE A 87 -33.54 -29.74 30.44
CA ILE A 87 -33.86 -28.79 31.50
C ILE A 87 -34.42 -27.51 30.87
N HIS A 88 -35.45 -26.94 31.46
CA HIS A 88 -36.10 -25.72 31.01
C HIS A 88 -36.04 -24.64 32.11
N ILE A 89 -35.29 -23.57 31.85
CA ILE A 89 -35.21 -22.31 32.61
C ILE A 89 -34.66 -22.43 34.05
N GLN A 90 -34.22 -23.62 34.48
CA GLN A 90 -33.61 -23.81 35.80
C GLN A 90 -32.09 -23.62 35.78
N SER A 91 -31.56 -22.95 36.81
CA SER A 91 -30.15 -23.10 37.20
C SER A 91 -29.91 -24.52 37.75
N LEU A 92 -28.70 -25.06 37.67
CA LEU A 92 -28.45 -26.48 37.99
C LEU A 92 -27.73 -26.65 39.33
N ILE A 93 -26.58 -25.99 39.50
CA ILE A 93 -25.67 -26.19 40.63
C ILE A 93 -25.21 -24.82 41.13
N LYS A 94 -25.58 -24.47 42.37
CA LYS A 94 -25.06 -23.30 43.07
C LYS A 94 -24.31 -23.74 44.32
N ILE A 95 -23.05 -23.36 44.41
CA ILE A 95 -22.15 -23.69 45.53
C ILE A 95 -21.60 -22.39 46.11
N GLU A 96 -21.94 -22.12 47.38
CA GLU A 96 -21.52 -20.92 48.10
C GLU A 96 -20.50 -21.23 49.21
N GLN A 97 -19.37 -20.52 49.20
CA GLN A 97 -18.35 -20.54 50.28
C GLN A 97 -17.87 -21.96 50.66
N ALA A 98 -17.66 -22.82 49.66
CA ALA A 98 -17.19 -24.19 49.87
C ALA A 98 -15.72 -24.25 50.33
N SER A 99 -15.33 -25.39 50.91
CA SER A 99 -13.93 -25.71 51.21
C SER A 99 -13.25 -26.36 50.00
N ASN A 100 -13.88 -27.36 49.39
CA ASN A 100 -13.42 -27.99 48.15
C ASN A 100 -14.63 -28.39 47.29
N VAL A 101 -14.45 -28.42 45.96
CA VAL A 101 -15.50 -28.76 44.99
C VAL A 101 -14.94 -29.71 43.93
N PHE A 102 -15.56 -30.88 43.78
CA PHE A 102 -15.20 -31.89 42.80
C PHE A 102 -16.44 -32.18 41.93
N LEU A 103 -16.45 -31.70 40.68
CA LEU A 103 -17.45 -32.03 39.67
C LEU A 103 -16.81 -32.91 38.60
N GLU A 104 -17.33 -34.12 38.39
CA GLU A 104 -16.72 -35.12 37.49
C GLU A 104 -17.78 -35.88 36.68
N ASN A 105 -17.58 -36.01 35.36
CA ASN A 105 -18.53 -36.65 34.44
C ASN A 105 -19.94 -36.03 34.54
N ILE A 106 -20.05 -34.74 34.21
CA ILE A 106 -21.34 -34.03 34.18
C ILE A 106 -21.74 -33.78 32.73
N CYS A 107 -22.97 -34.15 32.37
CA CYS A 107 -23.54 -33.90 31.04
C CYS A 107 -24.76 -32.97 31.14
N ILE A 108 -24.84 -31.95 30.29
CA ILE A 108 -26.00 -31.06 30.17
C ILE A 108 -26.38 -31.00 28.68
N ILE A 109 -27.57 -31.50 28.33
CA ILE A 109 -27.94 -31.77 26.94
C ILE A 109 -29.34 -31.23 26.61
N ASN A 110 -29.50 -30.64 25.43
CA ASN A 110 -30.78 -30.18 24.85
C ASN A 110 -31.59 -29.28 25.80
N SER A 111 -30.94 -28.32 26.47
CA SER A 111 -31.49 -27.59 27.61
C SER A 111 -31.62 -26.08 27.36
N TYR A 112 -32.64 -25.47 27.95
CA TYR A 112 -32.94 -24.05 27.86
C TYR A 112 -32.64 -23.35 29.18
N PHE A 113 -32.06 -22.16 29.11
CA PHE A 113 -31.75 -21.31 30.27
C PHE A 113 -32.20 -19.87 30.01
N GLN A 114 -32.27 -19.07 31.07
CA GLN A 114 -32.66 -17.65 30.98
C GLN A 114 -31.59 -16.77 31.64
N ASP A 115 -31.96 -15.87 32.56
CA ASP A 115 -31.09 -14.82 33.07
C ASP A 115 -30.26 -15.30 34.29
N ALA A 116 -29.66 -16.50 34.21
CA ALA A 116 -29.00 -17.19 35.32
C ALA A 116 -27.84 -18.09 34.88
N SER A 117 -26.81 -18.23 35.71
CA SER A 117 -25.78 -19.27 35.57
C SER A 117 -26.35 -20.67 35.79
N LEU A 118 -26.00 -21.62 34.93
CA LEU A 118 -26.30 -23.04 35.14
C LEU A 118 -25.46 -23.61 36.29
N ILE A 119 -24.19 -23.20 36.39
CA ILE A 119 -23.28 -23.58 37.47
C ILE A 119 -22.67 -22.29 38.05
N LYS A 120 -22.79 -22.06 39.36
CA LYS A 120 -22.05 -20.99 40.06
C LYS A 120 -21.32 -21.56 41.28
N ILE A 121 -20.03 -21.27 41.43
CA ILE A 121 -19.16 -21.79 42.48
C ILE A 121 -18.35 -20.66 43.14
N THR A 122 -18.36 -20.62 44.47
CA THR A 122 -17.44 -19.79 45.26
C THR A 122 -16.80 -20.60 46.38
N LEU A 123 -15.52 -20.35 46.66
CA LEU A 123 -14.79 -20.93 47.80
C LEU A 123 -14.81 -19.99 49.01
N LYS A 124 -14.49 -20.52 50.20
CA LYS A 124 -14.32 -19.71 51.41
C LYS A 124 -12.91 -19.09 51.42
N ASN A 125 -12.82 -17.78 51.21
CA ASN A 125 -11.55 -17.01 51.14
C ASN A 125 -10.58 -17.24 52.31
N SER A 126 -11.06 -17.63 53.49
CA SER A 126 -10.23 -17.85 54.68
C SER A 126 -9.61 -19.26 54.78
N LEU A 127 -9.82 -20.12 53.78
CA LEU A 127 -9.29 -21.49 53.74
C LEU A 127 -8.54 -21.72 52.42
N SER A 128 -7.54 -22.60 52.43
CA SER A 128 -7.08 -23.23 51.20
C SER A 128 -8.14 -24.20 50.69
N GLY A 129 -8.34 -24.21 49.37
CA GLY A 129 -9.44 -24.95 48.75
C GLY A 129 -9.22 -25.19 47.27
N GLU A 130 -9.71 -26.32 46.78
CA GLU A 130 -9.56 -26.76 45.40
C GLU A 130 -10.92 -26.90 44.70
N ILE A 131 -11.02 -26.37 43.47
CA ILE A 131 -12.10 -26.68 42.52
C ILE A 131 -11.52 -27.59 41.45
N GLN A 132 -11.98 -28.84 41.37
CA GLN A 132 -11.71 -29.74 40.26
C GLN A 132 -12.99 -29.95 39.43
N LEU A 133 -12.91 -29.63 38.15
CA LEU A 133 -13.96 -29.84 37.15
C LEU A 133 -13.37 -30.80 36.08
N ARG A 134 -13.98 -31.97 35.89
CA ARG A 134 -13.50 -33.01 34.96
C ARG A 134 -14.60 -33.57 34.09
N ASN A 135 -14.32 -33.80 32.82
CA ASN A 135 -15.22 -34.47 31.87
C ASN A 135 -16.61 -33.81 31.84
N LEU A 136 -16.63 -32.50 31.55
CA LEU A 136 -17.84 -31.70 31.51
C LEU A 136 -18.34 -31.56 30.07
N THR A 137 -19.54 -32.05 29.79
CA THR A 137 -20.13 -32.06 28.44
C THR A 137 -21.38 -31.20 28.41
N LEU A 138 -21.39 -30.14 27.60
CA LEU A 138 -22.56 -29.28 27.36
C LEU A 138 -22.88 -29.33 25.87
N SER A 139 -24.10 -29.68 25.48
CA SER A 139 -24.49 -29.76 24.06
C SER A 139 -25.92 -29.29 23.83
N ASN A 140 -26.13 -28.51 22.76
CA ASN A 140 -27.42 -27.93 22.40
C ASN A 140 -28.07 -27.18 23.57
N ILE A 141 -27.40 -26.11 24.03
CA ILE A 141 -27.89 -25.28 25.14
C ILE A 141 -28.27 -23.91 24.60
N THR A 142 -29.53 -23.52 24.72
CA THR A 142 -30.06 -22.31 24.06
C THR A 142 -30.73 -21.36 25.06
N GLU A 143 -30.34 -20.09 24.99
CA GLU A 143 -31.00 -19.02 25.74
C GLU A 143 -32.46 -18.86 25.30
N PHE A 144 -33.38 -18.79 26.25
CA PHE A 144 -34.80 -18.60 25.97
C PHE A 144 -35.10 -17.12 25.66
N GLN A 145 -35.31 -16.79 24.38
CA GLN A 145 -35.40 -15.41 23.88
C GLN A 145 -36.79 -14.77 23.91
N SER A 146 -37.64 -15.14 24.89
CA SER A 146 -39.03 -14.69 25.13
C SER A 146 -40.13 -15.35 24.28
N TYR A 147 -41.35 -15.32 24.81
CA TYR A 147 -42.54 -15.96 24.25
C TYR A 147 -43.44 -14.89 23.59
N HIS A 148 -43.48 -14.85 22.26
CA HIS A 148 -44.06 -13.74 21.48
C HIS A 148 -45.60 -13.68 21.41
N ASN A 149 -46.32 -14.43 22.25
CA ASN A 149 -47.74 -14.77 22.01
C ASN A 149 -48.75 -14.20 23.03
N TYR A 150 -48.42 -13.13 23.77
CA TYR A 150 -49.36 -12.52 24.72
C TYR A 150 -50.19 -11.39 24.13
N SER A 151 -51.50 -11.45 24.32
CA SER A 151 -52.37 -10.28 24.19
C SER A 151 -52.23 -9.40 25.43
N GLU A 152 -52.11 -8.08 25.27
CA GLU A 152 -52.01 -7.15 26.42
C GLU A 152 -53.25 -7.17 27.33
N LYS A 153 -54.37 -7.73 26.86
CA LYS A 153 -55.68 -7.72 27.53
C LYS A 153 -55.94 -8.92 28.44
N SER A 154 -55.16 -10.02 28.38
CA SER A 154 -55.49 -11.24 29.13
C SER A 154 -55.10 -11.22 30.61
N CYS A 155 -54.14 -10.40 31.05
CA CYS A 155 -53.72 -10.35 32.45
C CYS A 155 -54.29 -9.13 33.22
N PHE A 156 -55.61 -9.11 33.43
CA PHE A 156 -56.26 -8.24 34.41
C PHE A 156 -56.82 -9.08 35.57
N LEU A 157 -56.08 -9.11 36.68
CA LEU A 157 -56.65 -9.48 37.97
C LEU A 157 -57.70 -8.42 38.32
N LYS A 158 -58.98 -8.82 38.36
CA LYS A 158 -59.95 -8.09 39.19
C LYS A 158 -59.52 -8.33 40.64
N ASP A 159 -59.28 -7.25 41.38
CA ASP A 159 -59.22 -7.32 42.83
C ASP A 159 -60.57 -7.84 43.35
N GLN A 160 -60.64 -9.15 43.63
CA GLN A 160 -61.66 -9.69 44.49
C GLN A 160 -61.28 -9.31 45.91
N GLU A 161 -61.89 -8.24 46.41
CA GLU A 161 -61.90 -7.93 47.84
C GLU A 161 -62.24 -9.21 48.61
N LEU A 162 -61.34 -9.66 49.51
CA LEU A 162 -61.67 -10.76 50.40
C LEU A 162 -62.95 -10.39 51.17
N PRO A 163 -63.99 -11.24 51.18
CA PRO A 163 -65.16 -11.00 52.01
C PRO A 163 -64.74 -10.82 53.46
N GLN A 164 -65.18 -9.73 54.10
CA GLN A 164 -64.84 -9.35 55.50
C GLN A 164 -65.35 -10.34 56.59
N GLN A 165 -65.65 -11.59 56.25
CA GLN A 165 -66.17 -12.61 57.16
C GLN A 165 -65.17 -13.70 57.55
N LEU A 166 -63.94 -13.69 57.05
CA LEU A 166 -62.85 -14.55 57.56
C LEU A 166 -62.12 -13.93 58.77
N GLN A 167 -62.87 -13.36 59.71
CA GLN A 167 -62.41 -13.26 61.10
C GLN A 167 -62.68 -14.60 61.79
N CYS A 168 -61.62 -15.34 62.10
CA CYS A 168 -61.72 -16.53 62.95
C CYS A 168 -62.18 -16.16 64.37
N LYS A 169 -63.50 -16.14 64.59
CA LYS A 169 -64.05 -16.28 65.94
C LYS A 169 -63.90 -17.73 66.37
N LEU A 170 -63.07 -17.95 67.38
CA LEU A 170 -63.05 -19.19 68.15
C LEU A 170 -64.45 -19.43 68.73
N ASN A 171 -65.21 -20.36 68.13
CA ASN A 171 -65.97 -21.40 68.83
C ASN A 171 -66.63 -22.40 67.86
N THR A 172 -66.24 -23.67 67.98
CA THR A 172 -67.03 -24.90 67.79
C THR A 172 -67.96 -25.04 66.57
N THR A 173 -67.47 -25.78 65.55
CA THR A 173 -68.09 -26.93 64.82
C THR A 173 -69.60 -26.96 64.47
N PRO A 174 -70.03 -27.55 63.31
CA PRO A 174 -69.33 -28.64 62.62
C PRO A 174 -69.13 -28.48 61.09
N ILE A 175 -68.35 -29.44 60.58
CA ILE A 175 -67.92 -29.68 59.19
C ILE A 175 -69.03 -29.42 58.15
N VAL A 176 -68.79 -28.44 57.28
CA VAL A 176 -69.37 -28.43 55.93
C VAL A 176 -68.44 -29.24 55.04
N LYS A 177 -68.94 -30.30 54.41
CA LYS A 177 -68.24 -30.92 53.27
C LYS A 177 -68.27 -29.92 52.12
N LEU A 178 -67.14 -29.24 51.85
CA LEU A 178 -66.94 -28.66 50.53
C LEU A 178 -66.77 -29.81 49.55
N ASN A 179 -67.74 -29.97 48.65
CA ASN A 179 -67.48 -30.65 47.39
C ASN A 179 -66.50 -29.76 46.62
N LEU A 180 -65.26 -30.24 46.43
CA LEU A 180 -64.32 -29.70 45.46
C LEU A 180 -64.86 -30.04 44.06
N ILE A 181 -65.80 -29.22 43.60
CA ILE A 181 -66.27 -29.21 42.22
C ILE A 181 -65.16 -28.57 41.38
N GLU A 182 -64.71 -29.32 40.38
CA GLU A 182 -64.01 -28.90 39.16
C GLU A 182 -63.38 -27.49 39.21
N LEU A 183 -62.06 -27.42 39.43
CA LEU A 183 -61.32 -26.17 39.20
C LEU A 183 -61.55 -25.71 37.76
N ASP A 184 -61.97 -24.46 37.61
CA ASP A 184 -62.24 -23.84 36.32
C ASP A 184 -60.94 -23.80 35.48
N THR A 185 -60.91 -24.60 34.40
CA THR A 185 -59.78 -24.64 33.46
C THR A 185 -59.46 -23.27 32.86
N SER A 186 -60.45 -22.37 32.78
CA SER A 186 -60.25 -21.00 32.33
C SER A 186 -59.40 -20.17 33.28
N TRP A 187 -59.46 -20.43 34.60
CA TRP A 187 -58.69 -19.66 35.59
C TRP A 187 -57.22 -20.11 35.63
N GLN A 188 -56.98 -21.43 35.61
CA GLN A 188 -55.62 -21.99 35.52
C GLN A 188 -54.90 -21.53 34.24
N GLN A 189 -55.61 -21.45 33.12
CA GLN A 189 -55.05 -20.94 31.86
C GLN A 189 -54.72 -19.44 31.93
N LEU A 190 -55.59 -18.62 32.54
CA LEU A 190 -55.35 -17.18 32.75
C LEU A 190 -54.14 -16.93 33.66
N GLN A 191 -54.05 -17.68 34.75
CA GLN A 191 -52.97 -17.65 35.72
C GLN A 191 -51.62 -18.05 35.10
N HIS A 192 -51.61 -19.11 34.30
CA HIS A 192 -50.47 -19.55 33.50
C HIS A 192 -49.97 -18.44 32.55
N GLU A 193 -50.86 -17.81 31.77
CA GLU A 193 -50.50 -16.67 30.92
C GLU A 193 -49.90 -15.49 31.71
N CYS A 194 -50.52 -15.12 32.83
CA CYS A 194 -50.02 -14.08 33.72
C CYS A 194 -48.63 -14.40 34.30
N ASN A 195 -48.40 -15.65 34.71
CA ASN A 195 -47.15 -16.09 35.32
C ASN A 195 -46.01 -16.17 34.30
N LEU A 196 -46.25 -16.76 33.13
CA LEU A 196 -45.28 -16.76 32.03
C LEU A 196 -44.89 -15.33 31.63
N LYS A 197 -45.86 -14.40 31.52
CA LYS A 197 -45.57 -12.98 31.22
C LYS A 197 -44.61 -12.36 32.24
N LYS A 198 -44.82 -12.59 33.54
CA LYS A 198 -43.93 -12.10 34.61
C LYS A 198 -42.52 -12.71 34.55
N ILE A 199 -42.41 -14.00 34.23
CA ILE A 199 -41.14 -14.74 34.16
C ILE A 199 -40.30 -14.28 32.95
N TYR A 200 -40.93 -14.08 31.80
CA TYR A 200 -40.26 -13.64 30.58
C TYR A 200 -40.12 -12.11 30.41
N GLU A 201 -40.59 -11.32 31.38
CA GLU A 201 -40.46 -9.87 31.35
C GLU A 201 -38.98 -9.44 31.32
N LYS A 202 -38.57 -8.64 30.33
CA LYS A 202 -37.15 -8.42 30.05
C LYS A 202 -36.43 -7.65 31.18
N LYS A 203 -35.45 -8.28 31.81
CA LYS A 203 -34.48 -7.67 32.74
C LYS A 203 -33.06 -7.99 32.27
N ASN A 204 -32.11 -7.10 32.58
CA ASN A 204 -30.70 -7.33 32.30
C ASN A 204 -30.01 -7.83 33.57
N TYR A 205 -29.44 -9.03 33.51
CA TYR A 205 -28.62 -9.61 34.57
C TYR A 205 -27.21 -9.89 34.03
N ASN A 206 -26.20 -9.76 34.89
CA ASN A 206 -24.80 -10.01 34.55
C ASN A 206 -24.43 -11.43 35.00
N PHE A 207 -24.13 -12.33 34.06
CA PHE A 207 -23.78 -13.73 34.35
C PHE A 207 -22.96 -14.37 33.21
N SER A 208 -22.37 -15.53 33.52
CA SER A 208 -21.94 -16.57 32.56
C SER A 208 -22.67 -17.89 32.84
N LEU A 209 -22.62 -18.87 31.93
CA LEU A 209 -23.24 -20.20 32.19
C LEU A 209 -22.54 -20.95 33.33
N ILE A 210 -21.23 -20.84 33.44
CA ILE A 210 -20.38 -21.46 34.46
C ILE A 210 -19.52 -20.38 35.11
N GLU A 211 -19.94 -19.93 36.29
CA GLU A 211 -19.32 -18.81 36.99
C GLU A 211 -18.53 -19.29 38.21
N ILE A 212 -17.24 -18.97 38.24
CA ILE A 212 -16.36 -19.14 39.40
C ILE A 212 -15.93 -17.75 39.87
N GLU A 213 -16.10 -17.46 41.16
CA GLU A 213 -15.85 -16.12 41.71
C GLU A 213 -15.08 -16.16 43.04
N GLY A 214 -14.21 -15.16 43.25
CA GLY A 214 -13.60 -14.88 44.54
C GLY A 214 -12.35 -15.71 44.83
N ILE A 215 -11.38 -15.68 43.90
CA ILE A 215 -10.22 -16.57 43.91
C ILE A 215 -9.00 -15.82 44.46
N ASN A 216 -8.35 -16.39 45.47
CA ASN A 216 -7.13 -15.85 46.07
C ASN A 216 -5.94 -16.83 45.93
N GLU A 217 -4.76 -16.45 46.44
CA GLU A 217 -3.54 -17.26 46.34
C GLU A 217 -3.63 -18.66 46.99
N ASN A 218 -4.51 -18.85 47.98
CA ASN A 218 -4.69 -20.13 48.66
C ASN A 218 -5.67 -21.08 47.92
N HIS A 219 -6.30 -20.61 46.84
CA HIS A 219 -7.26 -21.37 46.05
C HIS A 219 -6.61 -21.95 44.80
N LYS A 220 -7.01 -23.17 44.44
CA LYS A 220 -6.55 -23.88 43.24
C LYS A 220 -7.72 -24.30 42.37
N ILE A 221 -7.59 -24.17 41.06
CA ILE A 221 -8.61 -24.54 40.07
C ILE A 221 -8.00 -25.47 39.03
N ILE A 222 -8.68 -26.58 38.75
CA ILE A 222 -8.35 -27.51 37.67
C ILE A 222 -9.61 -27.76 36.84
N GLY A 223 -9.65 -27.26 35.60
CA GLY A 223 -10.60 -27.65 34.56
C GLY A 223 -9.94 -28.60 33.58
N GLN A 224 -10.48 -29.81 33.40
CA GLN A 224 -9.93 -30.83 32.51
C GLN A 224 -11.01 -31.48 31.64
N SER A 225 -10.74 -31.63 30.35
CA SER A 225 -11.61 -32.33 29.38
C SER A 225 -13.03 -31.76 29.35
N PHE A 226 -13.17 -30.52 28.89
CA PHE A 226 -14.49 -29.91 28.66
C PHE A 226 -14.86 -30.04 27.20
N ASN A 227 -16.13 -30.30 26.91
CA ASN A 227 -16.68 -30.33 25.56
C ASN A 227 -18.01 -29.57 25.53
N LEU A 228 -17.95 -28.31 25.11
CA LEU A 228 -19.07 -27.39 24.94
C LEU A 228 -19.36 -27.28 23.44
N ASP A 229 -20.55 -27.66 22.97
CA ASP A 229 -20.92 -27.58 21.55
C ASP A 229 -22.32 -26.99 21.38
N SER A 230 -22.48 -26.12 20.37
CA SER A 230 -23.76 -25.59 19.94
C SER A 230 -24.52 -24.90 21.09
N ILE A 231 -23.82 -24.01 21.78
CA ILE A 231 -24.35 -23.21 22.89
C ILE A 231 -24.68 -21.81 22.40
N ASN A 232 -25.92 -21.37 22.54
CA ASN A 232 -26.34 -20.03 22.15
C ASN A 232 -26.68 -19.20 23.40
N CYS A 233 -25.73 -18.39 23.87
CA CYS A 233 -25.92 -17.37 24.89
C CYS A 233 -25.66 -15.98 24.32
N THR A 234 -26.73 -15.23 24.05
CA THR A 234 -26.65 -13.86 23.54
C THR A 234 -26.50 -12.82 24.64
N LYS A 235 -27.05 -13.07 25.84
CA LYS A 235 -26.98 -12.14 26.99
C LYS A 235 -25.82 -12.41 27.97
N CYS A 236 -25.02 -13.46 27.82
CA CYS A 236 -23.89 -13.74 28.70
C CYS A 236 -22.91 -12.56 28.72
N LEU A 237 -22.72 -11.91 29.87
CA LEU A 237 -21.80 -10.78 30.00
C LEU A 237 -20.35 -11.25 30.08
N HIS A 238 -20.12 -12.37 30.77
CA HIS A 238 -18.80 -12.92 31.08
C HIS A 238 -18.50 -14.22 30.28
N GLY A 239 -19.09 -14.41 29.11
CA GLY A 239 -18.88 -15.61 28.30
C GLY A 239 -19.67 -16.83 28.80
N LEU A 240 -19.27 -18.02 28.34
CA LEU A 240 -19.88 -19.28 28.78
C LEU A 240 -19.26 -19.74 30.11
N ILE A 241 -17.96 -19.57 30.28
CA ILE A 241 -17.19 -19.92 31.47
C ILE A 241 -16.46 -18.67 31.93
N SER A 242 -16.60 -18.27 33.20
CA SER A 242 -15.86 -17.12 33.74
C SER A 242 -15.19 -17.41 35.07
N ILE A 243 -13.93 -16.97 35.21
CA ILE A 243 -13.29 -16.77 36.51
C ILE A 243 -13.23 -15.28 36.79
N LEU A 244 -13.89 -14.85 37.87
CA LEU A 244 -14.05 -13.46 38.27
C LEU A 244 -13.36 -13.17 39.61
N ASN A 245 -12.86 -11.94 39.76
CA ASN A 245 -12.25 -11.43 40.99
C ASN A 245 -11.04 -12.25 41.46
N ILE A 246 -10.05 -12.41 40.57
CA ILE A 246 -8.77 -13.10 40.84
C ILE A 246 -7.82 -12.16 41.59
N ASN A 247 -7.77 -12.31 42.92
CA ASN A 247 -6.91 -11.56 43.83
C ASN A 247 -5.59 -12.33 44.10
N GLN A 248 -4.81 -12.54 43.05
CA GLN A 248 -3.54 -13.28 43.09
C GLN A 248 -2.44 -12.45 42.45
N ILE A 249 -1.20 -12.51 42.96
CA ILE A 249 -0.11 -11.69 42.40
C ILE A 249 0.89 -12.52 41.58
N LYS A 250 1.39 -13.69 42.06
CA LYS A 250 2.35 -14.56 41.33
C LYS A 250 2.33 -16.05 41.77
N GLN A 251 1.31 -16.84 41.42
CA GLN A 251 1.30 -18.30 41.69
C GLN A 251 0.58 -19.10 40.59
N GLU A 252 1.12 -20.27 40.23
CA GLU A 252 0.55 -21.19 39.23
C GLU A 252 -0.56 -22.08 39.84
N ASN A 253 -1.77 -21.55 39.99
CA ASN A 253 -2.85 -22.25 40.70
C ASN A 253 -4.18 -22.34 39.93
N ILE A 254 -4.27 -21.85 38.69
CA ILE A 254 -5.41 -22.07 37.80
C ILE A 254 -4.95 -22.81 36.52
N LEU A 255 -5.42 -24.04 36.33
CA LEU A 255 -5.12 -24.88 35.16
C LEU A 255 -6.40 -25.21 34.39
N PHE A 256 -6.38 -24.95 33.08
CA PHE A 256 -7.34 -25.43 32.10
C PHE A 256 -6.63 -26.30 31.07
N GLN A 257 -7.09 -27.53 30.88
CA GLN A 257 -6.50 -28.51 29.95
C GLN A 257 -7.60 -29.20 29.14
N SER A 258 -7.40 -29.29 27.82
CA SER A 258 -8.36 -29.91 26.89
C SER A 258 -9.76 -29.31 27.03
N ILE A 259 -9.82 -27.98 26.95
CA ILE A 259 -11.07 -27.22 26.94
C ILE A 259 -11.49 -27.03 25.49
N ASN A 260 -12.54 -27.73 25.10
CA ASN A 260 -13.06 -27.70 23.74
C ASN A 260 -14.39 -26.95 23.72
N ILE A 261 -14.47 -25.87 22.94
CA ILE A 261 -15.68 -25.07 22.73
C ILE A 261 -15.92 -24.90 21.23
N PHE A 262 -17.09 -25.34 20.77
CA PHE A 262 -17.48 -25.42 19.37
C PHE A 262 -18.81 -24.73 19.09
N ASN A 263 -18.92 -24.11 17.91
CA ASN A 263 -20.20 -23.67 17.31
C ASN A 263 -21.06 -22.76 18.21
N SER A 264 -20.44 -21.98 19.12
CA SER A 264 -21.17 -21.33 20.21
C SER A 264 -21.21 -19.80 20.11
N VAL A 265 -22.35 -19.21 20.48
CA VAL A 265 -22.52 -17.78 20.71
C VAL A 265 -22.33 -17.52 22.21
N CYS A 266 -21.35 -16.71 22.55
CA CYS A 266 -20.83 -16.54 23.90
C CYS A 266 -21.19 -15.18 24.54
N GLY A 267 -21.86 -14.30 23.79
CA GLY A 267 -22.42 -13.04 24.29
C GLY A 267 -21.44 -11.88 24.18
N TYR A 268 -21.27 -11.12 25.26
CA TYR A 268 -20.46 -9.89 25.26
C TYR A 268 -18.96 -10.16 25.26
N THR A 269 -18.51 -11.23 25.92
CA THR A 269 -17.10 -11.57 26.06
C THR A 269 -16.85 -13.02 25.65
N GLY A 270 -15.58 -13.36 25.45
CA GLY A 270 -15.17 -14.68 25.00
C GLY A 270 -15.67 -15.82 25.85
N CYS A 271 -15.94 -16.94 25.17
CA CYS A 271 -16.50 -18.17 25.71
C CYS A 271 -15.81 -18.66 27.00
N LEU A 272 -14.50 -18.44 27.14
CA LEU A 272 -13.80 -18.50 28.42
C LEU A 272 -13.24 -17.11 28.78
N SER A 273 -13.73 -16.54 29.87
CA SER A 273 -13.34 -15.23 30.41
C SER A 273 -12.53 -15.35 31.70
N ILE A 274 -11.42 -14.61 31.79
CA ILE A 274 -10.48 -14.61 32.92
C ILE A 274 -10.29 -13.15 33.37
N ILE A 275 -10.81 -12.81 34.54
CA ILE A 275 -10.95 -11.40 34.96
C ILE A 275 -10.43 -11.23 36.38
N SER A 276 -9.25 -10.61 36.53
CA SER A 276 -8.71 -10.26 37.85
C SER A 276 -9.50 -9.14 38.50
N GLN A 277 -9.71 -8.03 37.77
CA GLN A 277 -10.47 -6.87 38.24
C GLN A 277 -11.41 -6.39 37.13
N TRP A 278 -12.71 -6.31 37.42
CA TRP A 278 -13.69 -5.75 36.47
C TRP A 278 -13.76 -4.23 36.58
N ASN A 279 -13.75 -3.55 35.43
CA ASN A 279 -13.96 -2.11 35.32
C ASN A 279 -14.75 -1.84 34.04
N GLU A 280 -15.94 -1.22 34.16
CA GLU A 280 -16.84 -0.99 33.02
C GLU A 280 -16.21 -0.13 31.91
N ASN A 281 -15.17 0.65 32.22
CA ASN A 281 -14.43 1.42 31.23
C ASN A 281 -13.63 0.55 30.24
N ILE A 282 -13.39 -0.74 30.55
CA ILE A 282 -12.69 -1.70 29.66
C ILE A 282 -13.51 -2.01 28.40
N LEU A 283 -14.83 -1.80 28.46
CA LEU A 283 -15.77 -2.04 27.34
C LEU A 283 -15.98 -0.81 26.44
N LYS A 284 -15.23 0.29 26.65
CA LYS A 284 -15.40 1.53 25.86
C LYS A 284 -14.61 1.49 24.54
N PRO A 285 -15.25 1.71 23.37
CA PRO A 285 -14.56 1.70 22.06
C PRO A 285 -13.55 2.84 21.82
N GLU A 286 -13.43 3.81 22.72
CA GLU A 286 -12.72 5.08 22.49
C GLU A 286 -11.20 5.03 22.75
N MET A 287 -10.61 3.85 22.99
CA MET A 287 -9.16 3.68 23.12
C MET A 287 -8.56 2.89 21.95
N ILE A 288 -8.61 3.49 20.76
CA ILE A 288 -7.99 2.95 19.54
C ILE A 288 -6.50 3.32 19.50
N PHE A 289 -5.67 2.54 20.18
CA PHE A 289 -4.22 2.50 19.93
C PHE A 289 -3.64 1.09 20.17
N THR A 290 -3.13 0.46 19.10
CA THR A 290 -1.82 -0.24 19.02
C THR A 290 -1.45 -1.45 19.96
N ASN A 291 -0.75 -2.57 19.63
CA ASN A 291 -0.17 -3.02 18.34
C ASN A 291 0.62 -4.44 18.18
N PRO A 292 0.00 -5.63 17.88
CA PRO A 292 0.52 -6.89 17.16
C PRO A 292 0.98 -7.06 15.65
N ASN A 293 1.42 -8.25 15.14
CA ASN A 293 1.24 -8.69 13.69
C ASN A 293 1.19 -10.23 13.48
N GLU A 294 0.67 -10.68 12.31
CA GLU A 294 0.82 -12.05 11.80
C GLU A 294 2.26 -12.42 11.39
N ARG A 295 2.66 -13.68 11.63
CA ARG A 295 3.87 -14.31 11.04
C ARG A 295 3.90 -15.84 11.16
N GLN A 296 4.75 -16.44 10.32
CA GLN A 296 5.27 -17.82 10.30
C GLN A 296 6.79 -17.78 10.65
N LEU A 297 7.56 -18.83 10.98
CA LEU A 297 7.39 -20.22 11.50
C LEU A 297 8.82 -20.72 11.83
N GLN A 298 9.11 -21.39 12.97
CA GLN A 298 10.25 -22.34 13.10
C GLN A 298 10.32 -23.09 14.44
N GLN A 299 10.35 -24.43 14.36
CA GLN A 299 9.98 -25.39 15.42
C GLN A 299 11.05 -25.71 16.47
N HIS A 300 10.77 -25.59 17.78
CA HIS A 300 11.66 -26.03 18.90
C HIS A 300 10.89 -26.62 20.13
N ASP A 301 11.57 -26.91 21.27
CA ASP A 301 10.99 -27.63 22.45
C ASP A 301 10.64 -26.67 23.62
N TYR A 302 9.35 -26.62 23.96
CA TYR A 302 8.74 -25.61 24.82
C TYR A 302 8.63 -25.96 26.30
N THR A 303 8.72 -27.24 26.63
CA THR A 303 8.31 -27.77 27.95
C THR A 303 9.09 -27.13 29.10
N LYS A 304 10.36 -26.78 28.87
CA LYS A 304 11.25 -26.13 29.84
C LYS A 304 11.01 -24.62 29.99
N LEU A 305 10.56 -23.91 28.95
CA LEU A 305 10.30 -22.47 29.00
C LEU A 305 9.01 -22.17 29.77
N ALA A 306 7.96 -22.97 29.54
CA ALA A 306 6.67 -22.82 30.22
C ALA A 306 6.74 -23.01 31.75
N LEU A 307 7.79 -23.67 32.27
CA LEU A 307 8.07 -23.86 33.70
C LEU A 307 8.89 -22.71 34.34
N GLN A 308 9.34 -21.73 33.55
CA GLN A 308 10.16 -20.60 34.03
C GLN A 308 9.41 -19.26 34.00
N LEU A 309 8.16 -19.25 33.54
CA LEU A 309 7.36 -18.05 33.36
C LEU A 309 6.33 -17.92 34.49
N ASN A 310 6.44 -16.86 35.27
CA ASN A 310 5.44 -16.55 36.30
C ASN A 310 4.07 -16.31 35.65
N HIS A 311 3.11 -17.20 35.92
CA HIS A 311 1.74 -17.11 35.44
C HIS A 311 0.72 -17.45 36.54
N GLN A 312 -0.51 -16.95 36.40
CA GLN A 312 -1.64 -17.29 37.26
C GLN A 312 -2.48 -18.41 36.63
N VAL A 313 -2.76 -18.28 35.33
CA VAL A 313 -3.61 -19.19 34.56
C VAL A 313 -2.80 -19.87 33.46
N LYS A 314 -2.94 -21.19 33.35
CA LYS A 314 -2.41 -21.98 32.23
C LYS A 314 -3.56 -22.60 31.44
N ILE A 315 -3.60 -22.37 30.13
CA ILE A 315 -4.52 -23.00 29.18
C ILE A 315 -3.69 -23.88 28.25
N ILE A 316 -3.94 -25.19 28.25
CA ILE A 316 -3.18 -26.16 27.44
C ILE A 316 -4.11 -27.08 26.63
N ASP A 317 -3.61 -27.57 25.49
CA ASP A 317 -4.24 -28.64 24.69
C ASP A 317 -5.71 -28.35 24.28
N SER A 318 -6.09 -27.07 24.12
CA SER A 318 -7.49 -26.61 24.07
C SER A 318 -7.92 -26.14 22.68
N LEU A 319 -9.19 -26.36 22.33
CA LEU A 319 -9.76 -26.09 21.00
C LEU A 319 -10.95 -25.12 21.07
N PHE A 320 -10.87 -24.00 20.38
CA PHE A 320 -11.96 -23.03 20.26
C PHE A 320 -12.26 -22.80 18.77
N ILE A 321 -13.34 -23.42 18.28
CA ILE A 321 -13.67 -23.43 16.84
C ILE A 321 -15.09 -22.92 16.58
N ASN A 322 -15.23 -22.00 15.62
CA ASN A 322 -16.53 -21.48 15.16
C ASN A 322 -17.37 -20.84 16.29
N ASN A 323 -16.74 -20.08 17.19
CA ASN A 323 -17.44 -19.37 18.26
C ASN A 323 -17.57 -17.86 17.97
N SER A 324 -18.52 -17.20 18.61
CA SER A 324 -18.73 -15.76 18.43
C SER A 324 -19.04 -15.01 19.73
N ALA A 325 -18.47 -13.80 19.86
CA ALA A 325 -18.71 -12.89 20.98
C ALA A 325 -18.62 -11.43 20.51
N ILE A 326 -18.84 -10.44 21.38
CA ILE A 326 -18.54 -9.03 21.05
C ILE A 326 -17.03 -8.75 21.22
N TYR A 327 -16.43 -9.17 22.33
CA TYR A 327 -15.00 -8.99 22.64
C TYR A 327 -14.30 -10.35 22.83
N GLY A 328 -13.35 -10.68 21.95
CA GLY A 328 -12.57 -11.92 22.04
C GLY A 328 -13.40 -13.14 21.70
N GLY A 329 -13.54 -13.53 20.42
CA GLY A 329 -14.52 -14.55 19.99
C GLY A 329 -14.42 -15.92 20.69
N SER A 330 -13.29 -16.22 21.32
CA SER A 330 -13.06 -17.40 22.18
C SER A 330 -12.63 -17.03 23.60
N LEU A 331 -11.67 -16.11 23.76
CA LEU A 331 -11.07 -15.75 25.04
C LEU A 331 -11.13 -14.25 25.32
N PHE A 332 -11.48 -13.90 26.54
CA PHE A 332 -11.45 -12.53 27.04
C PHE A 332 -10.68 -12.48 28.37
N ILE A 333 -9.58 -11.72 28.41
CA ILE A 333 -8.63 -11.74 29.52
C ILE A 333 -8.37 -10.31 30.00
N VAL A 334 -8.53 -10.08 31.30
CA VAL A 334 -8.36 -8.77 31.96
C VAL A 334 -7.46 -8.88 33.19
N GLU A 335 -6.36 -8.13 33.17
CA GLU A 335 -5.40 -7.97 34.27
C GLU A 335 -4.87 -9.29 34.87
N ALA A 336 -4.78 -10.34 34.04
CA ALA A 336 -4.32 -11.65 34.44
C ALA A 336 -3.03 -12.08 33.70
N TYR A 337 -2.16 -12.80 34.40
CA TYR A 337 -0.95 -13.42 33.84
C TYR A 337 -1.32 -14.80 33.30
N VAL A 338 -1.32 -14.95 31.97
CA VAL A 338 -1.84 -16.15 31.30
C VAL A 338 -0.79 -16.76 30.38
N VAL A 339 -0.64 -18.09 30.45
CA VAL A 339 0.11 -18.91 29.49
C VAL A 339 -0.87 -19.76 28.69
N ILE A 340 -0.81 -19.66 27.36
CA ILE A 340 -1.54 -20.51 26.42
C ILE A 340 -0.53 -21.41 25.71
N GLN A 341 -0.76 -22.73 25.67
CA GLN A 341 0.12 -23.68 25.01
C GLN A 341 -0.68 -24.71 24.19
N ASN A 342 -0.14 -25.15 23.05
CA ASN A 342 -0.68 -26.26 22.23
C ASN A 342 -2.18 -26.14 21.95
N SER A 343 -2.65 -24.92 21.68
CA SER A 343 -4.09 -24.60 21.59
C SER A 343 -4.46 -24.03 20.22
N ARG A 344 -5.72 -24.22 19.80
CA ARG A 344 -6.20 -23.82 18.47
C ARG A 344 -7.45 -22.94 18.56
N PHE A 345 -7.38 -21.79 17.90
CA PHE A 345 -8.45 -20.81 17.76
C PHE A 345 -8.73 -20.64 16.26
N GLN A 346 -9.84 -21.21 15.78
CA GLN A 346 -10.17 -21.24 14.35
C GLN A 346 -11.61 -20.81 14.05
N HIS A 347 -11.83 -20.03 12.98
CA HIS A 347 -13.17 -19.59 12.53
C HIS A 347 -13.98 -18.83 13.60
N ASN A 348 -13.35 -18.24 14.62
CA ASN A 348 -14.06 -17.46 15.63
C ASN A 348 -14.33 -16.03 15.12
N SER A 349 -15.39 -15.39 15.62
CA SER A 349 -15.84 -14.08 15.16
C SER A 349 -16.08 -13.11 16.31
N ALA A 350 -15.62 -11.86 16.19
CA ALA A 350 -15.88 -10.81 17.18
C ALA A 350 -16.08 -9.41 16.59
N ILE A 351 -16.42 -8.43 17.44
CA ILE A 351 -16.26 -7.01 17.07
C ILE A 351 -14.80 -6.60 17.28
N VAL A 352 -14.17 -7.01 18.38
CA VAL A 352 -12.74 -6.75 18.68
C VAL A 352 -12.04 -8.04 19.11
N GLY A 353 -10.94 -8.40 18.43
CA GLY A 353 -10.17 -9.62 18.69
C GLY A 353 -10.95 -10.88 18.28
N GLY A 354 -10.86 -11.31 17.02
CA GLY A 354 -11.73 -12.37 16.49
C GLY A 354 -11.62 -13.71 17.23
N ALA A 355 -10.44 -14.04 17.78
CA ALA A 355 -10.26 -15.15 18.71
C ALA A 355 -10.04 -14.69 20.16
N ILE A 356 -9.10 -13.78 20.40
CA ILE A 356 -8.62 -13.44 21.74
C ILE A 356 -8.63 -11.93 21.95
N TYR A 357 -9.19 -11.48 23.07
CA TYR A 357 -9.10 -10.12 23.57
C TYR A 357 -8.32 -10.10 24.89
N TYR A 358 -7.26 -9.31 24.96
CA TYR A 358 -6.41 -9.17 26.14
C TYR A 358 -6.22 -7.69 26.51
N TYR A 359 -6.48 -7.38 27.79
CA TYR A 359 -6.30 -6.06 28.37
C TYR A 359 -5.54 -6.16 29.70
N SER A 360 -4.36 -5.53 29.80
CA SER A 360 -3.70 -5.34 31.09
C SER A 360 -2.68 -4.20 31.05
N ASN A 361 -2.58 -3.48 32.16
CA ASN A 361 -1.55 -2.47 32.40
C ASN A 361 -0.22 -3.04 32.93
N SER A 362 -0.18 -4.29 33.43
CA SER A 362 0.99 -4.82 34.14
C SER A 362 1.21 -6.34 34.11
N ALA A 363 0.16 -7.13 33.88
CA ALA A 363 0.25 -8.57 33.65
C ALA A 363 0.74 -8.87 32.23
N ASN A 364 1.07 -10.13 31.93
CA ASN A 364 1.55 -10.55 30.61
C ASN A 364 0.74 -11.72 30.06
N LEU A 365 0.53 -11.73 28.75
CA LEU A 365 0.05 -12.88 27.99
C LEU A 365 1.21 -13.57 27.26
N PHE A 366 1.36 -14.86 27.48
CA PHE A 366 2.30 -15.72 26.78
C PHE A 366 1.53 -16.77 25.97
N ILE A 367 1.95 -17.00 24.73
CA ILE A 367 1.33 -17.99 23.82
C ILE A 367 2.45 -18.82 23.17
N PHE A 368 2.29 -20.14 23.13
CA PHE A 368 3.25 -21.13 22.62
C PHE A 368 2.53 -22.25 21.86
N ASP A 369 3.18 -22.90 20.89
CA ASP A 369 2.66 -24.07 20.15
C ASP A 369 1.22 -23.91 19.58
N SER A 370 0.76 -22.68 19.34
CA SER A 370 -0.68 -22.39 19.19
C SER A 370 -1.03 -21.79 17.85
N PHE A 371 -2.22 -22.14 17.36
CA PHE A 371 -2.76 -21.72 16.06
C PHE A 371 -3.90 -20.74 16.28
N ILE A 372 -3.80 -19.52 15.76
CA ILE A 372 -4.87 -18.52 15.72
C ILE A 372 -5.14 -18.22 14.24
N ILE A 373 -6.06 -18.94 13.61
CA ILE A 373 -6.22 -18.90 12.16
C ILE A 373 -7.67 -18.67 11.72
N GLU A 374 -7.87 -18.01 10.57
CA GLU A 374 -9.18 -17.89 9.91
C GLU A 374 -10.27 -17.24 10.79
N ASN A 375 -9.88 -16.45 11.81
CA ASN A 375 -10.80 -15.71 12.68
C ASN A 375 -11.16 -14.35 12.05
N ILE A 376 -12.29 -13.77 12.46
CA ILE A 376 -12.89 -12.58 11.82
C ILE A 376 -13.20 -11.52 12.88
N ALA A 377 -12.86 -10.25 12.63
CA ALA A 377 -13.31 -9.16 13.48
C ALA A 377 -13.58 -7.83 12.75
N GLN A 378 -14.19 -6.86 13.44
CA GLN A 378 -14.12 -5.47 12.98
C GLN A 378 -12.75 -4.86 13.28
N VAL A 379 -12.16 -5.20 14.43
CA VAL A 379 -10.86 -4.70 14.91
C VAL A 379 -9.97 -5.87 15.34
N ALA A 380 -8.81 -6.04 14.70
CA ALA A 380 -7.86 -7.14 14.89
C ALA A 380 -8.48 -8.54 14.69
N GLY A 381 -8.28 -9.12 13.50
CA GLY A 381 -8.93 -10.36 13.08
C GLY A 381 -8.63 -11.55 13.99
N GLY A 382 -7.40 -11.67 14.48
CA GLY A 382 -6.99 -12.77 15.37
C GLY A 382 -7.00 -12.37 16.84
N LEU A 383 -6.07 -11.48 17.21
CA LEU A 383 -5.72 -11.17 18.60
C LEU A 383 -5.77 -9.66 18.85
N PHE A 384 -6.47 -9.22 19.89
CA PHE A 384 -6.40 -7.83 20.35
C PHE A 384 -5.58 -7.75 21.63
N LEU A 385 -4.48 -6.98 21.62
CA LEU A 385 -3.70 -6.64 22.81
C LEU A 385 -3.76 -5.13 23.04
N ASN A 386 -4.35 -4.70 24.16
CA ASN A 386 -4.27 -3.29 24.56
C ASN A 386 -2.89 -2.98 25.14
N GLN A 387 -2.18 -2.01 24.56
CA GLN A 387 -0.91 -1.44 25.06
C GLN A 387 0.26 -2.43 25.26
N GLN A 388 0.11 -3.68 24.82
CA GLN A 388 1.14 -4.73 24.93
C GLN A 388 1.57 -5.25 23.56
N SER A 389 2.83 -5.69 23.46
CA SER A 389 3.35 -6.41 22.30
C SER A 389 3.71 -7.83 22.69
N ILE A 390 3.34 -8.81 21.87
CA ILE A 390 3.86 -10.19 22.00
C ILE A 390 5.38 -10.13 21.96
N GLN A 391 6.03 -10.80 22.90
CA GLN A 391 7.49 -10.87 22.95
C GLN A 391 8.01 -11.66 21.74
N GLN A 392 8.92 -11.05 20.98
CA GLN A 392 9.77 -11.81 20.07
C GLN A 392 11.00 -12.30 20.82
N THR A 393 10.84 -13.39 21.56
CA THR A 393 11.97 -14.32 21.70
C THR A 393 12.10 -15.11 20.41
N ILE A 394 13.31 -15.60 20.10
CA ILE A 394 13.63 -16.37 18.87
C ILE A 394 13.08 -17.82 19.00
N GLN A 395 12.05 -18.00 19.83
CA GLN A 395 11.75 -19.26 20.47
C GLN A 395 10.25 -19.60 20.48
N LEU A 396 9.29 -18.81 19.97
CA LEU A 396 7.84 -19.08 20.17
C LEU A 396 7.07 -19.48 18.89
N ASP A 397 6.59 -20.72 18.85
CA ASP A 397 5.77 -21.31 17.77
C ASP A 397 4.29 -20.89 17.89
N VAL A 398 4.00 -19.61 17.62
CA VAL A 398 2.61 -19.13 17.49
C VAL A 398 2.32 -18.86 16.02
N ILE A 399 1.40 -19.63 15.46
CA ILE A 399 0.97 -19.53 14.08
C ILE A 399 -0.30 -18.68 14.05
N VAL A 400 -0.15 -17.43 13.65
CA VAL A 400 -1.30 -16.57 13.32
C VAL A 400 -1.38 -16.50 11.80
N LEU A 401 -2.51 -16.88 11.19
CA LEU A 401 -2.69 -16.93 9.72
C LEU A 401 -4.14 -16.64 9.25
N ASN A 402 -4.28 -15.82 8.21
CA ASN A 402 -5.53 -15.54 7.48
C ASN A 402 -6.65 -14.92 8.36
N ASN A 403 -6.34 -14.07 9.34
CA ASN A 403 -7.36 -13.52 10.23
C ASN A 403 -7.93 -12.17 9.74
N THR A 404 -9.12 -12.21 9.14
CA THR A 404 -9.68 -11.04 8.44
C THR A 404 -10.21 -9.95 9.38
N SER A 405 -9.94 -8.67 9.04
CA SER A 405 -10.48 -7.51 9.77
C SER A 405 -11.08 -6.47 8.83
N THR A 406 -12.29 -5.98 9.15
CA THR A 406 -13.05 -5.10 8.25
C THR A 406 -12.74 -3.60 8.39
N LYS A 407 -12.14 -3.13 9.49
CA LYS A 407 -11.75 -1.71 9.67
C LYS A 407 -10.24 -1.45 9.58
N PHE A 408 -9.43 -2.43 10.01
CA PHE A 408 -7.97 -2.34 10.09
C PHE A 408 -7.34 -3.48 9.27
N SER A 409 -6.59 -3.15 8.22
CA SER A 409 -6.09 -4.14 7.23
C SER A 409 -4.87 -4.93 7.72
N GLN A 410 -4.89 -5.44 8.95
CA GLN A 410 -3.85 -6.28 9.53
C GLN A 410 -4.48 -7.27 10.52
N ASP A 411 -4.05 -8.52 10.47
CA ASP A 411 -4.54 -9.65 11.28
C ASP A 411 -4.32 -9.42 12.78
N ILE A 412 -3.23 -8.70 13.05
CA ILE A 412 -2.84 -7.97 14.25
C ILE A 412 -2.08 -6.73 13.72
N PHE A 413 -2.12 -5.56 14.35
CA PHE A 413 -1.70 -4.25 13.78
C PHE A 413 -0.46 -3.71 14.56
N GLU A 414 0.66 -3.14 14.04
CA GLU A 414 1.88 -2.78 14.89
C GLU A 414 2.55 -1.42 14.69
N SER A 415 3.14 -0.77 15.72
CA SER A 415 3.59 0.65 15.70
C SER A 415 4.76 0.88 14.76
N PRO A 416 4.88 2.08 14.13
CA PRO A 416 5.98 2.32 13.21
C PRO A 416 7.31 2.19 13.94
N ARG A 417 8.16 1.27 13.48
CA ARG A 417 9.52 1.09 14.01
C ARG A 417 10.55 1.76 13.14
N SER A 418 10.21 2.09 11.90
CA SER A 418 11.17 2.68 10.97
C SER A 418 10.48 3.34 9.77
N LEU A 419 11.26 3.99 8.90
CA LEU A 419 10.80 4.62 7.67
C LEU A 419 11.47 3.97 6.44
N THR A 420 10.86 4.13 5.27
CA THR A 420 11.55 4.00 3.98
C THR A 420 11.00 5.03 2.99
N ILE A 421 11.48 4.99 1.75
CA ILE A 421 11.01 5.83 0.65
C ILE A 421 10.38 4.98 -0.46
N SER A 422 9.40 5.57 -1.13
CA SER A 422 8.93 5.16 -2.46
C SER A 422 9.02 6.35 -3.41
N ILE A 423 9.29 6.06 -4.69
CA ILE A 423 9.37 7.04 -5.80
C ILE A 423 8.33 6.79 -6.90
N ASP A 424 7.41 5.83 -6.69
CA ASP A 424 6.43 5.33 -7.66
C ASP A 424 5.02 5.19 -7.04
N ALA A 425 4.65 6.15 -6.19
CA ALA A 425 3.38 6.23 -5.46
C ALA A 425 3.08 5.01 -4.56
N GLY A 426 4.10 4.53 -3.84
CA GLY A 426 3.99 3.46 -2.84
C GLY A 426 4.08 2.03 -3.38
N LYS A 427 4.33 1.84 -4.69
CA LYS A 427 4.38 0.50 -5.31
C LYS A 427 5.67 -0.25 -4.99
N THR A 428 6.81 0.44 -5.00
CA THR A 428 8.10 -0.11 -4.57
C THR A 428 8.62 0.60 -3.33
N LEU A 429 9.08 -0.19 -2.37
CA LEU A 429 9.71 0.27 -1.14
C LEU A 429 11.22 0.12 -1.29
N LEU A 430 11.95 1.23 -1.14
CA LEU A 430 13.41 1.20 -1.24
C LEU A 430 14.02 0.44 -0.06
N LYS A 431 15.19 -0.15 -0.30
CA LYS A 431 16.00 -0.79 0.74
C LYS A 431 16.77 0.26 1.53
N LYS A 432 17.26 -0.14 2.69
CA LYS A 432 18.02 0.69 3.61
C LYS A 432 18.95 -0.17 4.45
N LYS A 433 20.04 0.44 4.90
CA LYS A 433 21.01 -0.12 5.83
C LYS A 433 20.98 0.61 7.17
N GLU A 434 21.26 -0.13 8.23
CA GLU A 434 21.49 0.42 9.55
C GLU A 434 22.90 1.05 9.57
N ILE A 435 23.01 2.34 9.92
CA ILE A 435 24.27 3.08 10.03
C ILE A 435 24.72 3.16 11.50
N LEU A 436 23.75 3.37 12.39
CA LEU A 436 23.99 3.44 13.83
C LEU A 436 22.78 2.90 14.58
N LYS A 437 23.03 2.11 15.61
CA LYS A 437 22.03 1.67 16.57
C LYS A 437 22.68 1.50 17.93
N ASN A 438 22.16 2.24 18.89
CA ASN A 438 22.54 2.11 20.30
C ASN A 438 21.27 2.10 21.16
N SER A 439 21.42 2.27 22.47
CA SER A 439 20.29 2.24 23.40
C SER A 439 19.41 3.51 23.39
N THR A 440 19.72 4.53 22.61
CA THR A 440 18.96 5.81 22.61
C THR A 440 18.61 6.32 21.22
N LYS A 441 19.28 5.83 20.17
CA LYS A 441 19.21 6.36 18.81
C LYS A 441 19.35 5.26 17.75
N VAL A 442 18.60 5.41 16.65
CA VAL A 442 18.74 4.61 15.43
C VAL A 442 18.88 5.53 14.22
N ILE A 443 19.85 5.24 13.36
CA ILE A 443 20.06 5.92 12.07
C ILE A 443 20.10 4.86 10.98
N GLU A 444 19.21 4.98 9.99
CA GLU A 444 19.21 4.16 8.79
C GLU A 444 19.46 5.04 7.55
N GLN A 445 20.06 4.48 6.49
CA GLN A 445 20.28 5.19 5.22
C GLN A 445 19.69 4.38 4.07
N ILE A 446 18.96 5.05 3.17
CA ILE A 446 18.42 4.45 1.95
C ILE A 446 19.56 3.93 1.05
N GLU A 447 19.37 2.74 0.49
CA GLU A 447 20.26 2.12 -0.50
C GLU A 447 19.62 2.18 -1.89
N ILE A 448 20.37 2.71 -2.86
CA ILE A 448 19.93 2.88 -4.24
C ILE A 448 20.65 1.89 -5.15
N ASN A 449 19.88 1.00 -5.78
CA ASN A 449 20.39 0.18 -6.86
C ASN A 449 20.53 1.02 -8.14
N PRO A 450 21.64 0.91 -8.90
CA PRO A 450 21.87 1.74 -10.08
C PRO A 450 20.77 1.62 -11.15
N TYR A 451 20.07 2.73 -11.41
CA TYR A 451 18.93 2.81 -12.34
C TYR A 451 19.20 3.79 -13.49
N LYS A 452 18.45 3.67 -14.60
CA LYS A 452 18.52 4.63 -15.72
C LYS A 452 17.50 5.74 -15.50
N ILE A 453 17.89 6.97 -15.84
CA ILE A 453 16.99 8.13 -15.95
C ILE A 453 16.80 8.51 -17.42
N LEU A 454 15.66 9.11 -17.75
CA LEU A 454 15.36 9.53 -19.12
C LEU A 454 16.40 10.54 -19.61
N GLY A 455 16.80 10.43 -20.87
CA GLY A 455 17.83 11.28 -21.47
C GLY A 455 19.29 10.96 -21.09
N GLN A 456 19.57 9.89 -20.32
CA GLN A 456 20.95 9.48 -20.00
C GLN A 456 21.22 8.00 -20.34
N SER A 457 22.40 7.75 -20.90
CA SER A 457 22.88 6.41 -21.26
C SER A 457 23.42 5.63 -20.06
N GLN A 458 24.05 6.34 -19.12
CA GLN A 458 24.64 5.80 -17.89
C GLN A 458 23.58 5.58 -16.80
N LYS A 459 23.88 4.67 -15.86
CA LYS A 459 23.06 4.46 -14.67
C LYS A 459 23.51 5.41 -13.55
N VAL A 460 22.56 5.88 -12.75
CA VAL A 460 22.80 6.75 -11.58
C VAL A 460 22.59 5.98 -10.28
N ASN A 461 23.41 6.31 -9.27
CA ASN A 461 23.45 5.64 -7.96
C ASN A 461 22.76 6.46 -6.84
N PHE A 462 22.05 7.53 -7.21
CA PHE A 462 21.41 8.47 -6.28
C PHE A 462 19.97 8.73 -6.72
N LEU A 463 19.08 9.05 -5.77
CA LEU A 463 17.77 9.58 -6.12
C LEU A 463 17.97 10.97 -6.75
N THR A 464 17.43 11.14 -7.96
CA THR A 464 17.59 12.38 -8.73
C THR A 464 16.22 13.03 -8.90
N PHE A 465 16.12 14.30 -8.48
CA PHE A 465 14.89 15.10 -8.48
C PHE A 465 15.07 16.41 -9.28
N PRO A 466 14.02 17.14 -9.67
CA PRO A 466 14.17 18.48 -10.24
C PRO A 466 14.81 19.45 -9.23
N SER A 467 15.56 20.44 -9.73
CA SER A 467 15.93 21.63 -8.94
C SER A 467 15.02 22.80 -9.28
N GLY A 468 14.54 23.54 -8.27
CA GLY A 468 13.74 24.77 -8.44
C GLY A 468 12.27 24.56 -8.84
N ILE A 469 11.88 23.33 -9.17
CA ILE A 469 10.53 22.93 -9.61
C ILE A 469 10.00 21.85 -8.65
N SER A 470 8.67 21.70 -8.51
CA SER A 470 8.12 20.63 -7.67
C SER A 470 8.30 19.26 -8.31
N ILE A 471 8.52 18.23 -7.50
CA ILE A 471 8.80 16.86 -7.98
C ILE A 471 7.72 16.36 -8.96
N SER A 472 6.44 16.52 -8.62
CA SER A 472 5.30 16.07 -9.44
C SER A 472 5.08 16.84 -10.75
N SER A 473 5.51 18.10 -10.83
CA SER A 473 5.29 18.94 -12.02
C SER A 473 6.41 18.86 -13.05
N TYR A 474 7.46 18.07 -12.77
CA TYR A 474 8.62 17.98 -13.65
C TYR A 474 8.28 17.36 -15.01
N GLN A 475 8.70 18.06 -16.06
CA GLN A 475 8.59 17.65 -17.45
C GLN A 475 9.99 17.56 -18.05
N TYR A 476 10.23 16.54 -18.87
CA TYR A 476 11.46 16.35 -19.61
C TYR A 476 11.28 16.82 -21.06
N PHE A 477 12.20 17.63 -21.58
CA PHE A 477 12.20 18.06 -22.98
C PHE A 477 12.84 16.99 -23.87
N ASP A 478 12.01 16.30 -24.63
CA ASP A 478 12.43 15.35 -25.65
C ASP A 478 12.88 16.11 -26.92
N LEU A 479 14.16 15.95 -27.24
CA LEU A 479 14.82 16.53 -28.40
C LEU A 479 14.31 15.96 -29.73
N GLU A 480 14.01 14.66 -29.80
CA GLU A 480 13.62 13.99 -31.04
C GLU A 480 12.21 14.41 -31.46
N ASN A 481 11.29 14.44 -30.50
CA ASN A 481 9.88 14.82 -30.75
C ASN A 481 9.60 16.32 -30.52
N SER A 482 10.59 17.10 -30.07
CA SER A 482 10.48 18.53 -29.77
C SER A 482 9.32 18.89 -28.83
N LYS A 483 9.13 18.10 -27.76
CA LYS A 483 7.99 18.20 -26.83
C LYS A 483 8.42 18.02 -25.38
N LEU A 484 7.69 18.67 -24.48
CA LEU A 484 7.77 18.41 -23.05
C LEU A 484 6.91 17.18 -22.71
N ILE A 485 7.51 16.20 -22.05
CA ILE A 485 6.90 14.94 -21.63
C ILE A 485 6.84 14.93 -20.08
N PRO A 486 5.68 14.70 -19.45
CA PRO A 486 5.59 14.54 -18.00
C PRO A 486 6.46 13.39 -17.50
N TYR A 487 7.33 13.63 -16.51
CA TYR A 487 8.16 12.56 -15.94
C TYR A 487 7.36 11.68 -14.97
N ASN A 488 6.29 12.22 -14.36
CA ASN A 488 5.46 11.55 -13.35
C ASN A 488 6.27 11.05 -12.13
N LEU A 489 7.27 11.83 -11.69
CA LEU A 489 7.99 11.55 -10.46
C LEU A 489 7.04 11.66 -9.26
N THR A 490 7.25 10.79 -8.28
CA THR A 490 6.64 10.95 -6.97
C THR A 490 7.69 10.83 -5.87
N PHE A 491 7.37 11.35 -4.68
CA PHE A 491 8.22 11.16 -3.51
C PHE A 491 7.37 10.90 -2.28
N ARG A 492 7.62 9.77 -1.60
CA ARG A 492 6.90 9.33 -0.41
C ARG A 492 7.85 8.92 0.70
N ILE A 493 7.54 9.33 1.93
CA ILE A 493 8.06 8.68 3.14
C ILE A 493 7.01 7.66 3.58
N ILE A 494 7.42 6.42 3.73
CA ILE A 494 6.56 5.29 4.08
C ILE A 494 6.92 4.82 5.50
N PRO A 495 6.00 4.89 6.48
CA PRO A 495 6.20 4.32 7.80
C PRO A 495 6.07 2.78 7.74
N LEU A 496 7.01 2.09 8.38
CA LEU A 496 7.10 0.62 8.39
C LEU A 496 6.99 0.04 9.81
N ASN A 497 6.24 -1.05 9.94
CA ASN A 497 6.24 -1.90 11.13
C ASN A 497 7.55 -2.73 11.25
N LYS A 498 7.69 -3.59 12.27
CA LYS A 498 8.86 -4.49 12.41
C LYS A 498 9.07 -5.45 11.22
N PHE A 499 8.06 -5.63 10.38
CA PHE A 499 8.01 -6.59 9.28
C PHE A 499 8.30 -5.96 7.92
N ASN A 500 8.71 -4.69 7.90
CA ASN A 500 8.92 -3.87 6.70
C ASN A 500 7.66 -3.71 5.83
N GLN A 501 6.48 -3.81 6.42
CA GLN A 501 5.20 -3.55 5.75
C GLN A 501 4.76 -2.10 6.00
N GLN A 502 4.18 -1.46 4.99
CA GLN A 502 3.63 -0.11 5.08
C GLN A 502 2.50 -0.03 6.10
N MET A 503 2.58 0.96 6.97
CA MET A 503 1.52 1.32 7.90
C MET A 503 0.58 2.37 7.33
N LYS A 504 -0.69 2.28 7.75
CA LYS A 504 -1.82 3.03 7.20
C LYS A 504 -2.65 3.64 8.33
N LYS A 505 -3.41 4.70 8.01
CA LYS A 505 -4.36 5.44 8.86
C LYS A 505 -3.74 6.00 10.15
N LEU A 506 -2.56 6.62 10.03
CA LEU A 506 -1.87 7.24 11.16
C LEU A 506 -2.43 8.65 11.44
N THR A 507 -3.21 8.82 12.50
CA THR A 507 -3.69 10.14 12.96
C THR A 507 -2.58 10.93 13.66
N ASP A 508 -2.66 12.26 13.59
CA ASP A 508 -1.76 13.23 14.27
C ASP A 508 -0.24 12.98 14.08
N SER A 509 0.11 12.33 12.98
CA SER A 509 1.48 11.96 12.66
C SER A 509 2.10 12.88 11.59
N PHE A 510 3.35 13.25 11.81
CA PHE A 510 4.11 14.16 10.96
C PHE A 510 5.59 13.77 10.91
N CYS A 511 6.24 14.14 9.80
CA CYS A 511 7.68 14.04 9.65
C CYS A 511 8.30 15.43 9.53
N MET A 512 9.39 15.64 10.25
CA MET A 512 10.32 16.77 10.08
C MET A 512 11.44 16.35 9.15
N ILE A 513 11.79 17.24 8.22
CA ILE A 513 12.82 17.05 7.21
C ILE A 513 13.86 18.13 7.40
N SER A 514 15.06 17.70 7.79
CA SER A 514 16.27 18.53 7.86
C SER A 514 17.22 18.14 6.74
N HIS A 515 18.21 18.98 6.46
CA HIS A 515 19.09 18.83 5.30
C HIS A 515 20.45 19.47 5.53
N TYR A 516 21.47 18.94 4.86
CA TYR A 516 22.81 19.52 4.76
C TYR A 516 23.53 18.98 3.52
N VAL A 517 24.49 19.75 2.99
CA VAL A 517 25.33 19.32 1.87
C VAL A 517 26.57 18.59 2.40
N ILE A 518 26.91 17.44 1.83
CA ILE A 518 28.06 16.63 2.26
C ILE A 518 28.85 16.13 1.05
N ASN A 519 30.18 16.14 1.16
CA ASN A 519 31.07 15.39 0.27
C ASN A 519 31.25 13.97 0.82
N GLN A 520 30.80 12.95 0.09
CA GLN A 520 30.84 11.56 0.52
C GLN A 520 32.27 10.97 0.58
N ALA A 521 33.20 11.45 -0.26
CA ALA A 521 34.57 10.90 -0.29
C ALA A 521 35.35 11.19 1.00
N ASN A 522 35.17 12.40 1.55
CA ASN A 522 35.84 12.85 2.77
C ASN A 522 34.90 12.94 3.99
N ASN A 523 33.61 12.63 3.80
CA ASN A 523 32.52 12.73 4.78
C ASN A 523 32.40 14.13 5.44
N THR A 524 32.76 15.20 4.73
CA THR A 524 32.77 16.59 5.22
C THR A 524 31.49 17.35 4.86
N ILE A 525 30.90 18.03 5.83
CA ILE A 525 29.77 18.95 5.60
C ILE A 525 30.28 20.21 4.90
N LEU A 526 29.61 20.63 3.83
CA LEU A 526 29.96 21.81 3.04
C LEU A 526 28.95 22.94 3.29
N THR A 527 29.45 24.09 3.72
CA THR A 527 28.63 25.32 3.93
C THR A 527 28.65 26.27 2.73
N GLN A 528 29.52 26.01 1.75
CA GLN A 528 29.74 26.88 0.58
C GLN A 528 28.65 26.75 -0.49
N PHE A 529 27.88 25.66 -0.48
CA PHE A 529 26.81 25.40 -1.44
C PHE A 529 25.45 25.49 -0.73
N PRO A 530 24.60 26.48 -1.04
CA PRO A 530 23.27 26.55 -0.47
C PRO A 530 22.39 25.42 -1.04
N GLY A 531 21.85 24.60 -0.16
CA GLY A 531 20.70 23.75 -0.45
C GLY A 531 19.50 24.27 0.34
N THR A 532 18.31 24.32 -0.27
CA THR A 532 17.06 24.68 0.45
C THR A 532 15.88 23.80 0.02
N LEU A 533 14.86 23.71 0.88
CA LEU A 533 13.61 22.96 0.67
C LEU A 533 12.42 23.89 0.84
N SER A 534 11.37 23.76 0.01
CA SER A 534 10.15 24.57 0.18
C SER A 534 9.35 24.24 1.45
N GLN A 535 9.50 23.02 1.99
CA GLN A 535 8.86 22.58 3.22
C GLN A 535 9.80 21.66 4.02
N THR A 536 9.79 21.84 5.34
CA THR A 536 10.58 21.03 6.30
C THR A 536 9.69 20.20 7.23
N ARG A 537 8.36 20.22 7.02
CA ARG A 537 7.37 19.42 7.75
C ARG A 537 6.33 18.88 6.78
N VAL A 538 6.00 17.60 6.89
CA VAL A 538 4.93 16.93 6.14
C VAL A 538 4.01 16.19 7.10
N GLN A 539 2.70 16.32 6.89
CA GLN A 539 1.66 15.61 7.65
C GLN A 539 1.30 14.29 6.94
N PHE A 540 0.84 13.29 7.69
CA PHE A 540 0.38 12.03 7.09
C PHE A 540 -0.91 12.23 6.29
N ASN A 541 -0.91 11.79 5.04
CA ASN A 541 -2.03 11.91 4.12
C ASN A 541 -2.95 10.68 4.26
N GLN A 542 -4.23 10.91 4.60
CA GLN A 542 -5.21 9.83 4.82
C GLN A 542 -5.75 9.23 3.51
N ASP A 543 -5.58 9.88 2.36
CA ASP A 543 -6.02 9.36 1.06
C ASP A 543 -4.93 8.49 0.43
N THR A 544 -3.69 9.00 0.38
CA THR A 544 -2.52 8.26 -0.17
C THR A 544 -1.87 7.32 0.84
N GLN A 545 -2.22 7.41 2.12
CA GLN A 545 -1.77 6.50 3.20
C GLN A 545 -0.25 6.55 3.44
N ASP A 546 0.34 7.74 3.26
CA ASP A 546 1.78 8.00 3.29
C ASP A 546 2.09 9.46 3.69
N PHE A 547 3.37 9.80 3.84
CA PHE A 547 3.80 11.20 3.91
C PHE A 547 4.18 11.67 2.50
N ASN A 548 3.30 12.46 1.89
CA ASN A 548 3.41 12.87 0.50
C ASN A 548 4.33 14.10 0.32
N LEU A 549 5.38 13.95 -0.49
CA LEU A 549 6.36 15.00 -0.82
C LEU A 549 6.36 15.38 -2.32
N ASP A 550 5.33 15.06 -3.09
CA ASP A 550 5.21 15.39 -4.52
C ASP A 550 5.39 16.88 -4.83
N ASN A 551 4.90 17.74 -3.93
CA ASN A 551 4.95 19.19 -4.08
C ASN A 551 6.18 19.82 -3.41
N LEU A 552 7.13 19.00 -2.94
CA LEU A 552 8.43 19.48 -2.45
C LEU A 552 9.21 20.10 -3.61
N ILE A 553 9.73 21.30 -3.39
CA ILE A 553 10.70 21.96 -4.28
C ILE A 553 12.06 21.85 -3.59
N ILE A 554 13.03 21.30 -4.31
CA ILE A 554 14.42 21.17 -3.86
C ILE A 554 15.23 22.21 -4.62
N ASN A 555 15.98 23.04 -3.92
CA ASN A 555 16.96 23.93 -4.53
C ASN A 555 18.36 23.37 -4.24
N PHE A 556 19.03 22.82 -5.25
CA PHE A 556 20.36 22.26 -5.10
C PHE A 556 21.09 22.22 -6.45
N HIS A 557 22.32 22.73 -6.48
CA HIS A 557 23.06 23.00 -7.70
C HIS A 557 23.49 21.71 -8.43
N PRO A 558 23.01 21.45 -9.67
CA PRO A 558 23.16 20.13 -10.33
C PRO A 558 24.55 19.87 -10.93
N LEU A 559 25.43 20.87 -10.93
CA LEU A 559 26.79 20.80 -11.50
C LEU A 559 27.90 20.74 -10.43
N ILE A 560 27.58 20.43 -9.16
CA ILE A 560 28.61 20.16 -8.15
C ILE A 560 29.26 18.78 -8.43
N ASP A 561 30.50 18.59 -7.98
CA ASP A 561 31.29 17.35 -7.94
C ASP A 561 30.45 16.07 -7.72
N GLU A 562 30.81 14.99 -8.38
CA GLU A 562 30.10 13.71 -8.31
C GLU A 562 29.97 13.15 -6.89
N ASN A 563 30.91 13.45 -5.99
CA ASN A 563 30.91 13.01 -4.60
C ASN A 563 30.04 13.89 -3.67
N VAL A 564 29.55 15.04 -4.14
CA VAL A 564 28.73 15.95 -3.32
C VAL A 564 27.24 15.68 -3.52
N VAL A 565 26.52 15.53 -2.41
CA VAL A 565 25.08 15.25 -2.36
C VAL A 565 24.38 16.18 -1.38
N LEU A 566 23.10 16.43 -1.63
CA LEU A 566 22.21 16.99 -0.61
C LEU A 566 21.69 15.82 0.23
N ARG A 567 22.07 15.78 1.50
CA ARG A 567 21.64 14.74 2.43
C ARG A 567 20.39 15.21 3.16
N LEU A 568 19.26 14.55 2.91
CA LEU A 568 18.04 14.71 3.69
C LEU A 568 18.11 13.82 4.94
N LYS A 569 17.62 14.36 6.04
CA LYS A 569 17.53 13.70 7.34
C LYS A 569 16.10 13.83 7.84
N ILE A 570 15.40 12.71 7.87
CA ILE A 570 13.95 12.60 8.12
C ILE A 570 13.71 11.97 9.49
N ASN A 571 12.96 12.66 10.34
CA ASN A 571 12.51 12.18 11.66
C ASN A 571 10.98 12.30 11.72
N CYS A 572 10.26 11.30 12.23
CA CYS A 572 8.80 11.35 12.35
C CYS A 572 8.36 11.03 13.78
N ASN A 573 7.39 11.79 14.29
CA ASN A 573 6.93 11.70 15.69
C ASN A 573 6.35 10.33 16.08
N ILE A 574 5.96 9.53 15.08
CA ILE A 574 5.28 8.25 15.25
C ILE A 574 6.24 7.06 15.38
N ILE A 575 7.55 7.24 15.12
CA ILE A 575 8.51 6.12 15.23
C ILE A 575 8.78 5.80 16.71
N LYS A 576 8.53 4.54 17.09
CA LYS A 576 8.81 4.01 18.43
C LYS A 576 9.40 2.61 18.32
N ILE A 577 10.68 2.46 18.67
CA ILE A 577 11.37 1.17 18.64
C ILE A 577 11.50 0.67 20.09
N PRO A 578 10.73 -0.35 20.52
CA PRO A 578 10.83 -0.87 21.87
C PRO A 578 12.17 -1.58 22.09
N GLN A 579 12.74 -1.35 23.27
CA GLN A 579 13.91 -2.03 23.80
C GLN A 579 13.46 -3.04 24.83
N PHE A 580 14.00 -4.24 24.77
CA PHE A 580 13.64 -5.34 25.64
C PHE A 580 14.79 -5.64 26.60
N ASP A 581 14.48 -6.10 27.81
CA ASP A 581 15.49 -6.70 28.70
C ASP A 581 16.20 -7.85 27.99
N THR A 582 17.48 -8.06 28.32
CA THR A 582 18.31 -9.15 27.80
C THR A 582 17.98 -10.51 28.43
N GLN A 583 17.34 -10.51 29.61
CA GLN A 583 16.92 -11.71 30.32
C GLN A 583 15.40 -11.90 30.28
N PRO A 584 14.89 -13.15 30.39
CA PRO A 584 13.47 -13.39 30.60
C PRO A 584 12.97 -12.65 31.86
N PRO A 585 11.77 -12.02 31.81
CA PRO A 585 10.75 -12.13 30.79
C PRO A 585 10.76 -10.93 29.81
N TYR A 586 11.91 -10.54 29.26
CA TYR A 586 12.06 -9.66 28.09
C TYR A 586 11.10 -8.44 28.07
N GLN A 587 10.98 -7.75 29.20
CA GLN A 587 10.05 -6.63 29.34
C GLN A 587 10.49 -5.44 28.48
N ILE A 588 9.55 -4.63 27.99
CA ILE A 588 9.90 -3.36 27.36
C ILE A 588 10.43 -2.42 28.44
N THR A 589 11.73 -2.16 28.42
CA THR A 589 12.39 -1.25 29.38
C THR A 589 12.23 0.21 28.98
N SER A 590 12.20 0.48 27.67
CA SER A 590 12.15 1.82 27.09
C SER A 590 11.79 1.77 25.60
N PHE A 591 11.49 2.93 25.02
CA PHE A 591 11.32 3.11 23.56
C PHE A 591 12.36 4.08 23.04
N ILE A 592 13.08 3.71 21.97
CA ILE A 592 13.88 4.65 21.18
C ILE A 592 12.92 5.44 20.28
N THR A 593 12.92 6.75 20.45
CA THR A 593 12.15 7.73 19.65
C THR A 593 13.06 8.62 18.79
N ASP A 594 14.36 8.68 19.09
CA ASP A 594 15.37 9.37 18.26
C ASP A 594 15.76 8.46 17.07
N TYR A 595 14.86 8.42 16.08
CA TYR A 595 15.05 7.70 14.83
C TYR A 595 15.27 8.68 13.67
N ASP A 596 16.31 8.45 12.88
CA ASP A 596 16.64 9.24 11.68
C ASP A 596 16.75 8.36 10.43
N LEU A 597 15.97 8.64 9.40
CA LEU A 597 16.19 8.10 8.05
C LEU A 597 16.99 9.11 7.22
N ILE A 598 18.12 8.66 6.68
CA ILE A 598 19.04 9.43 5.85
C ILE A 598 18.86 9.07 4.37
N VAL A 599 18.87 10.09 3.51
CA VAL A 599 18.61 9.97 2.08
C VAL A 599 19.56 10.90 1.33
N ASP A 600 20.38 10.35 0.44
CA ASP A 600 21.29 11.15 -0.39
C ASP A 600 20.66 11.39 -1.76
N ILE A 601 20.47 12.67 -2.10
CA ILE A 601 19.81 13.08 -3.34
C ILE A 601 20.71 13.98 -4.19
N LYS A 602 20.46 13.95 -5.50
CA LYS A 602 21.00 14.89 -6.49
C LYS A 602 19.86 15.52 -7.29
N THR A 603 20.20 16.52 -8.09
CA THR A 603 19.26 17.23 -8.96
C THR A 603 19.55 17.01 -10.44
N PHE A 604 18.52 17.06 -11.27
CA PHE A 604 18.69 17.04 -12.74
C PHE A 604 19.44 18.29 -13.21
N LYS A 605 20.30 18.10 -14.23
CA LYS A 605 20.94 19.18 -14.98
C LYS A 605 19.87 20.04 -15.65
N CYS A 606 20.07 21.36 -15.69
CA CYS A 606 19.06 22.26 -16.26
C CYS A 606 18.94 21.99 -17.75
N GLN A 607 17.71 21.68 -18.18
CA GLN A 607 17.44 21.26 -19.55
C GLN A 607 17.22 22.45 -20.48
N ILE A 608 16.94 22.16 -21.74
CA ILE A 608 16.58 23.17 -22.73
C ILE A 608 15.29 23.87 -22.30
N GLY A 609 15.31 25.20 -22.27
CA GLY A 609 14.25 26.06 -21.76
C GLY A 609 14.37 26.45 -20.30
N GLU A 610 15.37 25.92 -19.60
CA GLU A 610 15.77 26.36 -18.27
C GLU A 610 17.13 27.07 -18.31
N TYR A 611 17.43 27.80 -17.25
CA TYR A 611 18.78 28.28 -16.92
C TYR A 611 19.10 28.02 -15.45
N LEU A 612 20.39 27.90 -15.15
CA LEU A 612 20.92 27.75 -13.80
C LEU A 612 21.09 29.13 -13.16
N ASN A 613 20.28 29.42 -12.15
CA ASN A 613 20.41 30.66 -11.37
C ASN A 613 21.55 30.50 -10.35
N SER A 614 22.62 31.26 -10.53
CA SER A 614 23.83 31.22 -9.69
C SER A 614 23.62 31.67 -8.24
N THR A 615 22.56 32.44 -7.95
CA THR A 615 22.24 32.90 -6.59
C THR A 615 21.42 31.89 -5.80
N SER A 616 20.47 31.21 -6.43
CA SER A 616 19.63 30.18 -5.76
C SER A 616 20.16 28.76 -5.90
N GLY A 617 21.09 28.52 -6.84
CA GLY A 617 21.58 27.18 -7.17
C GLY A 617 20.54 26.31 -7.89
N SER A 618 19.51 26.90 -8.49
CA SER A 618 18.37 26.16 -9.08
C SER A 618 18.19 26.38 -10.57
N CYS A 619 17.63 25.37 -11.23
CA CYS A 619 17.10 25.49 -12.58
C CYS A 619 15.78 26.28 -12.56
N ILE A 620 15.64 27.26 -13.44
CA ILE A 620 14.46 28.11 -13.56
C ILE A 620 14.09 28.20 -15.04
N TYR A 621 12.78 28.11 -15.35
CA TYR A 621 12.30 28.28 -16.72
C TYR A 621 12.52 29.70 -17.25
N CYS A 622 12.88 29.81 -18.53
CA CYS A 622 12.82 31.06 -19.27
C CYS A 622 11.38 31.39 -19.65
N ASP A 623 10.89 32.57 -19.27
CA ASP A 623 9.50 32.96 -19.48
C ASP A 623 9.27 33.56 -20.89
N PRO A 624 8.49 32.91 -21.78
CA PRO A 624 8.21 33.43 -23.12
C PRO A 624 7.38 34.73 -23.10
N LEU A 625 6.62 35.00 -22.03
CA LEU A 625 5.88 36.26 -21.87
C LEU A 625 6.83 37.45 -21.67
N LEU A 626 7.97 37.20 -21.02
CA LEU A 626 9.09 38.16 -20.89
C LEU A 626 10.06 38.10 -22.09
N GLN A 627 9.64 37.48 -23.20
CA GLN A 627 10.43 37.23 -24.40
C GLN A 627 11.73 36.42 -24.16
N GLN A 628 11.77 35.61 -23.10
CA GLN A 628 12.94 34.81 -22.73
C GLN A 628 12.86 33.37 -23.23
N TYR A 629 14.00 32.84 -23.69
CA TYR A 629 14.17 31.43 -24.04
C TYR A 629 15.58 30.92 -23.67
N SER A 630 15.75 29.60 -23.65
CA SER A 630 17.05 28.94 -23.57
C SER A 630 17.05 27.74 -24.51
N VAL A 631 17.99 27.69 -25.45
CA VAL A 631 18.22 26.52 -26.31
C VAL A 631 19.38 25.63 -25.81
N GLN A 632 20.19 26.11 -24.87
CA GLN A 632 21.40 25.42 -24.42
C GLN A 632 21.14 24.64 -23.11
N ILE A 633 21.64 23.41 -23.04
CA ILE A 633 21.64 22.61 -21.79
C ILE A 633 22.59 23.29 -20.80
N ASN A 634 22.18 23.43 -19.53
CA ASN A 634 22.91 24.15 -18.47
C ASN A 634 23.25 25.62 -18.79
N ALA A 635 22.38 26.31 -19.54
CA ALA A 635 22.51 27.76 -19.74
C ALA A 635 22.63 28.51 -18.40
N GLN A 636 23.48 29.53 -18.33
CA GLN A 636 23.66 30.36 -17.12
C GLN A 636 22.69 31.54 -17.06
N ASN A 637 22.04 31.86 -18.18
CA ASN A 637 21.05 32.90 -18.32
C ASN A 637 20.12 32.60 -19.51
N CYS A 638 18.90 33.13 -19.46
CA CYS A 638 18.03 33.15 -20.62
C CYS A 638 18.57 34.12 -21.69
N LYS A 639 18.32 33.79 -22.95
CA LYS A 639 18.44 34.69 -24.09
C LYS A 639 17.10 35.41 -24.30
N TYR A 640 17.15 36.56 -24.96
CA TYR A 640 15.97 37.32 -25.36
C TYR A 640 15.68 37.12 -26.85
N LYS A 641 14.39 37.15 -27.21
CA LYS A 641 13.93 37.06 -28.60
C LYS A 641 14.57 38.16 -29.46
N ASP A 642 15.12 37.77 -30.61
CA ASP A 642 15.53 38.70 -31.66
C ASP A 642 14.34 38.92 -32.60
N ASP A 643 13.65 40.05 -32.49
CA ASP A 643 12.47 40.37 -33.30
C ASP A 643 12.76 40.56 -34.80
N LEU A 644 14.03 40.68 -35.22
CA LEU A 644 14.39 40.70 -36.64
C LEU A 644 14.37 39.27 -37.20
N LYS A 645 14.97 38.31 -36.48
CA LYS A 645 15.22 36.94 -36.95
C LYS A 645 14.15 35.93 -36.54
N MET A 646 13.48 36.16 -35.41
CA MET A 646 12.55 35.22 -34.79
C MET A 646 11.10 35.68 -34.95
N LYS A 647 10.23 34.75 -35.31
CA LYS A 647 8.78 34.97 -35.43
C LYS A 647 8.13 34.87 -34.04
N SER A 648 8.36 33.76 -33.35
CA SER A 648 7.90 33.50 -31.98
C SER A 648 8.91 32.62 -31.23
N ILE A 649 8.67 32.41 -29.93
CA ILE A 649 9.49 31.54 -29.07
C ILE A 649 8.61 30.74 -28.11
N LYS A 650 9.17 29.63 -27.61
CA LYS A 650 8.78 28.95 -26.37
C LYS A 650 10.01 28.97 -25.47
N SER A 651 9.88 28.58 -24.20
CA SER A 651 11.01 28.52 -23.28
C SER A 651 12.18 27.73 -23.88
N SER A 652 11.88 26.55 -24.45
CA SER A 652 12.87 25.61 -25.02
C SER A 652 13.04 25.67 -26.55
N MET A 653 12.32 26.53 -27.28
CA MET A 653 12.32 26.50 -28.75
C MET A 653 12.22 27.89 -29.38
N ILE A 654 12.79 28.03 -30.58
CA ILE A 654 12.76 29.26 -31.38
C ILE A 654 12.01 28.96 -32.68
N GLU A 655 11.05 29.81 -33.04
CA GLU A 655 10.48 29.85 -34.40
C GLU A 655 11.21 30.93 -35.21
N LEU A 656 12.01 30.52 -36.18
CA LEU A 656 12.64 31.46 -37.10
C LEU A 656 11.61 32.06 -38.07
N LYS A 657 11.82 33.31 -38.48
CA LYS A 657 11.18 33.80 -39.69
C LYS A 657 11.74 33.07 -40.91
N GLN A 658 11.03 33.16 -42.03
CA GLN A 658 11.62 32.95 -43.35
C GLN A 658 12.90 33.79 -43.48
N GLU A 659 13.77 33.47 -44.45
CA GLU A 659 15.07 34.14 -44.68
C GLU A 659 16.21 33.70 -43.72
N TYR A 660 15.88 33.04 -42.59
CA TYR A 660 16.84 32.64 -41.56
C TYR A 660 16.93 31.12 -41.35
N TRP A 661 18.11 30.66 -40.93
CA TRP A 661 18.46 29.26 -40.71
C TRP A 661 19.27 29.06 -39.42
N ARG A 662 19.15 27.87 -38.81
CA ARG A 662 19.98 27.43 -37.67
C ARG A 662 20.26 25.93 -37.77
N ALA A 663 21.47 25.51 -37.40
CA ALA A 663 21.92 24.13 -37.59
C ALA A 663 21.20 23.10 -36.70
N TYR A 664 21.02 23.41 -35.40
CA TYR A 664 20.56 22.44 -34.39
C TYR A 664 19.56 23.05 -33.42
N TYR A 665 18.78 22.19 -32.72
CA TYR A 665 17.84 22.62 -31.68
C TYR A 665 18.52 23.42 -30.58
N TYR A 666 19.73 22.99 -30.20
CA TYR A 666 20.54 23.58 -29.13
C TYR A 666 21.45 24.75 -29.57
N SER A 667 21.33 25.21 -30.82
CA SER A 667 22.06 26.36 -31.34
C SER A 667 21.25 27.65 -31.15
N ASP A 668 21.80 28.61 -30.42
CA ASP A 668 21.34 30.01 -30.37
C ASP A 668 21.90 30.84 -31.54
N LYS A 669 22.91 30.32 -32.25
CA LYS A 669 23.45 30.92 -33.46
C LYS A 669 22.47 30.74 -34.63
N ILE A 670 21.98 31.87 -35.16
CA ILE A 670 21.04 31.99 -36.29
C ILE A 670 21.71 32.81 -37.38
N GLU A 671 21.72 32.27 -38.60
CA GLU A 671 22.32 32.88 -39.79
C GLU A 671 21.23 33.27 -40.80
N HIS A 672 21.53 34.26 -41.65
CA HIS A 672 20.67 34.69 -42.76
C HIS A 672 21.08 33.98 -44.05
N CYS A 673 20.12 33.59 -44.89
CA CYS A 673 20.39 32.87 -46.14
C CYS A 673 20.65 33.85 -47.29
N TYR A 674 21.86 34.43 -47.29
CA TYR A 674 22.21 35.61 -48.07
C TYR A 674 22.36 35.39 -49.58
N HIS A 675 22.66 34.18 -50.05
CA HIS A 675 22.74 33.90 -51.50
C HIS A 675 21.36 33.73 -52.16
N ASN A 676 20.44 33.01 -51.51
CA ASN A 676 19.06 32.87 -51.97
C ASN A 676 18.12 32.75 -50.76
N VAL A 677 17.50 33.88 -50.44
CA VAL A 677 16.61 34.09 -49.31
C VAL A 677 15.46 33.07 -49.25
N ASN A 678 14.95 32.64 -50.40
CA ASN A 678 13.86 31.67 -50.50
C ASN A 678 14.25 30.23 -50.11
N ASN A 679 15.55 29.91 -50.04
CA ASN A 679 15.99 28.56 -49.66
C ASN A 679 15.63 28.22 -48.21
N CYS A 680 15.45 29.23 -47.36
CA CYS A 680 15.22 29.08 -45.92
C CYS A 680 13.79 29.49 -45.55
N LYS A 681 12.93 28.49 -45.33
CA LYS A 681 11.54 28.66 -44.90
C LYS A 681 11.42 29.08 -43.43
N GLY A 682 12.46 28.83 -42.62
CA GLY A 682 12.46 29.10 -41.19
C GLY A 682 11.54 28.15 -40.41
N GLY A 683 10.82 28.66 -39.41
CA GLY A 683 9.93 27.89 -38.57
C GLY A 683 10.59 27.32 -37.30
N TRP A 684 9.92 26.35 -36.66
CA TRP A 684 10.34 25.78 -35.37
C TRP A 684 11.51 24.79 -35.50
N GLN A 685 11.53 24.01 -36.57
CA GLN A 685 12.52 22.96 -36.79
C GLN A 685 13.83 23.55 -37.32
N PRO A 686 15.01 23.09 -36.85
CA PRO A 686 16.31 23.49 -37.33
C PRO A 686 16.77 22.62 -38.52
N GLY A 687 17.94 22.95 -39.08
CA GLY A 687 18.63 22.14 -40.08
C GLY A 687 17.81 21.98 -41.36
N ASP A 688 17.87 20.79 -41.95
CA ASP A 688 17.25 20.46 -43.24
C ASP A 688 15.72 20.66 -43.25
N GLN A 689 15.05 20.50 -42.12
CA GLN A 689 13.60 20.70 -42.02
C GLN A 689 13.18 22.19 -42.12
N SER A 690 14.11 23.13 -41.92
CA SER A 690 13.88 24.57 -42.16
C SER A 690 14.08 24.98 -43.62
N CYS A 691 14.50 24.05 -44.48
CA CYS A 691 14.83 24.33 -45.86
C CYS A 691 13.62 24.22 -46.81
N SER A 692 13.69 24.96 -47.90
CA SER A 692 12.78 24.81 -49.04
C SER A 692 12.85 23.39 -49.64
N GLU A 693 11.87 23.04 -50.46
CA GLU A 693 11.75 21.68 -51.00
C GLU A 693 12.96 21.31 -51.87
N GLY A 694 13.54 20.12 -51.66
CA GLY A 694 14.75 19.70 -52.39
C GLY A 694 16.07 20.35 -51.96
N HIS A 695 16.05 21.20 -50.92
CA HIS A 695 17.25 21.84 -50.35
C HIS A 695 17.61 21.25 -48.97
N ILE A 696 18.91 21.11 -48.71
CA ILE A 696 19.51 20.60 -47.45
C ILE A 696 20.81 21.36 -47.11
N GLY A 697 21.38 21.06 -45.96
CA GLY A 697 22.69 21.51 -45.52
C GLY A 697 22.71 22.93 -44.95
N ALA A 698 23.91 23.44 -44.73
CA ALA A 698 24.12 24.79 -44.20
C ALA A 698 23.48 25.84 -45.12
N LEU A 699 22.70 26.76 -44.53
CA LEU A 699 21.95 27.81 -45.24
C LEU A 699 21.02 27.29 -46.35
N CYS A 700 20.70 25.98 -46.34
CA CYS A 700 19.90 25.34 -47.38
C CYS A 700 20.49 25.50 -48.80
N GLU A 701 21.82 25.53 -48.93
CA GLU A 701 22.52 25.79 -50.20
C GLU A 701 22.87 24.51 -50.99
N GLN A 702 22.65 23.32 -50.42
CA GLN A 702 22.90 22.03 -51.06
C GLN A 702 21.57 21.40 -51.52
N CYS A 703 21.63 20.54 -52.55
CA CYS A 703 20.45 19.86 -53.09
C CYS A 703 20.32 18.44 -52.54
N ASP A 704 19.09 18.01 -52.25
CA ASP A 704 18.78 16.69 -51.71
C ASP A 704 18.81 15.61 -52.80
N LEU A 705 20.00 15.31 -53.28
CA LEU A 705 20.21 14.36 -54.38
C LEU A 705 19.83 12.92 -53.99
N TYR A 706 20.04 12.56 -52.72
CA TYR A 706 19.79 11.22 -52.19
C TYR A 706 18.40 11.05 -51.56
N ASN A 707 17.53 12.06 -51.66
CA ASN A 707 16.18 12.05 -51.09
C ASN A 707 16.14 11.77 -49.57
N ILE A 708 17.07 12.38 -48.82
CA ILE A 708 17.20 12.24 -47.37
C ILE A 708 15.92 12.73 -46.66
N ARG A 709 15.25 13.76 -47.22
CA ARG A 709 14.02 14.34 -46.66
C ARG A 709 12.72 13.64 -47.07
N GLY A 710 12.74 12.84 -48.13
CA GLY A 710 11.54 12.21 -48.69
C GLY A 710 10.79 13.04 -49.76
N ASP A 711 11.25 14.26 -50.07
CA ASP A 711 10.63 15.18 -51.05
C ASP A 711 10.93 14.81 -52.53
N GLY A 712 11.76 13.79 -52.77
CA GLY A 712 12.29 13.36 -54.08
C GLY A 712 13.77 13.72 -54.28
N PRO A 713 14.44 13.19 -55.32
CA PRO A 713 15.82 13.54 -55.63
C PRO A 713 15.94 14.89 -56.37
N TYR A 714 16.86 15.74 -55.91
CA TYR A 714 17.12 17.08 -56.47
C TYR A 714 18.61 17.30 -56.77
N SER A 715 18.93 17.88 -57.93
CA SER A 715 20.30 18.29 -58.31
C SER A 715 20.42 19.81 -58.47
N VAL A 716 21.65 20.30 -58.55
CA VAL A 716 21.97 21.72 -58.77
C VAL A 716 21.51 22.14 -60.17
N SER A 717 20.53 23.04 -60.25
CA SER A 717 20.04 23.59 -61.52
C SER A 717 20.67 24.95 -61.86
N SER A 718 21.04 25.71 -60.82
CA SER A 718 21.90 26.89 -60.92
C SER A 718 22.58 27.12 -59.56
N PRO A 719 23.55 28.05 -59.44
CA PRO A 719 24.11 28.40 -58.14
C PRO A 719 23.01 28.67 -57.10
N TYR A 720 23.09 27.99 -55.96
CA TYR A 720 22.13 28.07 -54.84
C TYR A 720 20.67 27.75 -55.17
N ARG A 721 20.40 26.99 -56.24
CA ARG A 721 19.07 26.50 -56.62
C ARG A 721 19.07 25.03 -57.02
N CYS A 722 18.04 24.33 -56.60
CA CYS A 722 17.85 22.91 -56.89
C CYS A 722 16.73 22.70 -57.92
N GLY A 723 16.93 21.74 -58.81
CA GLY A 723 15.95 21.28 -59.80
C GLY A 723 15.57 19.82 -59.54
N ASN A 724 14.31 19.47 -59.76
CA ASN A 724 13.80 18.13 -59.50
C ASN A 724 14.29 17.14 -60.57
N CYS A 725 14.93 16.05 -60.15
CA CYS A 725 15.50 15.06 -61.07
C CYS A 725 14.47 14.32 -61.93
N ASN A 726 13.18 14.37 -61.58
CA ASN A 726 12.11 13.76 -62.37
C ASN A 726 11.81 14.51 -63.69
N GLN A 727 12.33 15.72 -63.88
CA GLN A 727 12.25 16.47 -65.14
C GLN A 727 13.28 15.98 -66.17
N ILE A 728 13.22 14.69 -66.50
CA ILE A 728 14.21 13.98 -67.33
C ILE A 728 14.34 14.60 -68.74
N ALA A 729 13.24 15.08 -69.32
CA ALA A 729 13.21 15.62 -70.68
C ALA A 729 14.11 16.84 -70.88
N ASP A 730 14.07 17.81 -69.95
CA ASP A 730 14.82 19.06 -70.07
C ASP A 730 16.32 18.84 -69.83
N ASN A 731 16.67 17.97 -68.87
CA ASN A 731 18.05 17.57 -68.60
C ASN A 731 18.64 16.78 -69.78
N ALA A 732 17.90 15.82 -70.34
CA ALA A 732 18.33 15.05 -71.51
C ALA A 732 18.51 15.94 -72.76
N LEU A 733 17.60 16.89 -73.00
CA LEU A 733 17.71 17.86 -74.09
C LEU A 733 18.95 18.76 -73.92
N THR A 734 19.21 19.24 -72.69
CA THR A 734 20.37 20.07 -72.38
C THR A 734 21.69 19.31 -72.60
N ILE A 735 21.81 18.08 -72.08
CA ILE A 735 22.97 17.21 -72.31
C ILE A 735 23.17 16.96 -73.81
N THR A 736 22.10 16.71 -74.56
CA THR A 736 22.16 16.44 -76.00
C THR A 736 22.67 17.66 -76.77
N LEU A 737 22.16 18.86 -76.47
CA LEU A 737 22.61 20.10 -77.10
C LEU A 737 24.07 20.45 -76.77
N ILE A 738 24.51 20.29 -75.51
CA ILE A 738 25.91 20.49 -75.11
C ILE A 738 26.83 19.47 -75.80
N SER A 739 26.41 18.21 -75.91
CA SER A 739 27.19 17.15 -76.56
C SER A 739 27.33 17.39 -78.07
N ILE A 740 26.26 17.83 -78.74
CA ILE A 740 26.30 18.21 -80.16
C ILE A 740 27.19 19.45 -80.37
N TRP A 741 27.07 20.48 -79.53
CA TRP A 741 27.88 21.69 -79.63
C TRP A 741 29.37 21.41 -79.40
N THR A 742 29.73 20.64 -78.37
CA THR A 742 31.12 20.27 -78.09
C THR A 742 31.71 19.40 -79.21
N LEU A 743 30.95 18.46 -79.77
CA LEU A 743 31.36 17.68 -80.95
C LEU A 743 31.58 18.57 -82.20
N ILE A 744 30.67 19.49 -82.49
CA ILE A 744 30.81 20.42 -83.63
C ILE A 744 32.02 21.36 -83.41
N SER A 745 32.17 21.94 -82.22
CA SER A 745 33.25 22.87 -81.89
C SER A 745 34.62 22.18 -81.95
N THR A 746 34.75 20.98 -81.40
CA THR A 746 36.00 20.18 -81.49
C THR A 746 36.30 19.77 -82.92
N LEU A 747 35.31 19.29 -83.68
CA LEU A 747 35.49 18.90 -85.09
C LEU A 747 35.88 20.10 -85.97
N LEU A 748 35.28 21.28 -85.79
CA LEU A 748 35.67 22.51 -86.49
C LEU A 748 37.08 22.97 -86.09
N SER A 749 37.44 22.87 -84.80
CA SER A 749 38.79 23.20 -84.31
C SER A 749 39.85 22.25 -84.90
N VAL A 750 39.59 20.94 -84.91
CA VAL A 750 40.49 19.93 -85.46
C VAL A 750 40.63 20.07 -86.98
N LEU A 751 39.53 20.14 -87.73
CA LEU A 751 39.58 20.34 -89.19
C LEU A 751 40.24 21.68 -89.56
N GLY A 752 40.02 22.73 -88.76
CA GLY A 752 40.69 24.02 -88.91
C GLY A 752 42.21 23.94 -88.68
N ASN A 753 42.65 23.21 -87.66
CA ASN A 753 44.07 22.96 -87.43
C ASN A 753 44.70 22.10 -88.54
N ILE A 754 44.00 21.04 -89.01
CA ILE A 754 44.47 20.19 -90.12
C ILE A 754 44.66 21.02 -91.39
N ARG A 755 43.65 21.80 -91.80
CA ARG A 755 43.76 22.68 -92.98
C ARG A 755 44.89 23.70 -92.84
N SER A 756 45.07 24.29 -91.66
CA SER A 756 46.19 25.20 -91.38
C SER A 756 47.55 24.50 -91.53
N ILE A 757 47.68 23.25 -91.07
CA ILE A 757 48.90 22.44 -91.26
C ILE A 757 49.10 22.08 -92.74
N GLU A 758 48.04 21.69 -93.46
CA GLU A 758 48.09 21.40 -94.90
C GLU A 758 48.51 22.63 -95.71
N GLU A 759 47.94 23.80 -95.45
CA GLU A 759 48.33 25.08 -96.07
C GLU A 759 49.77 25.47 -95.74
N VAL A 760 50.24 25.23 -94.51
CA VAL A 760 51.65 25.44 -94.14
C VAL A 760 52.58 24.48 -94.89
N ILE A 761 52.23 23.20 -95.02
CA ILE A 761 53.01 22.21 -95.79
C ILE A 761 53.01 22.57 -97.28
N LEU A 762 51.88 22.98 -97.83
CA LEU A 762 51.74 23.41 -99.23
C LEU A 762 52.52 24.69 -99.50
N GLY A 763 52.49 25.66 -98.57
CA GLY A 763 53.31 26.87 -98.59
C GLY A 763 54.80 26.56 -98.53
N ILE A 764 55.25 25.64 -97.67
CA ILE A 764 56.65 25.19 -97.62
C ILE A 764 57.08 24.54 -98.94
N ARG A 765 56.22 23.70 -99.55
CA ARG A 765 56.48 23.09 -100.87
C ARG A 765 56.56 24.15 -101.97
N LEU A 766 55.63 25.11 -102.05
CA LEU A 766 55.67 26.20 -103.04
C LEU A 766 56.91 27.10 -102.87
N LYS A 767 57.33 27.34 -101.62
CA LYS A 767 58.55 28.09 -101.30
C LYS A 767 59.82 27.37 -101.79
N SER A 768 59.84 26.04 -101.81
CA SER A 768 60.95 25.26 -102.40
C SER A 768 61.08 25.44 -103.92
N PHE A 769 59.98 25.80 -104.60
CA PHE A 769 59.96 26.19 -106.02
C PHE A 769 60.14 27.70 -106.26
N LYS A 770 60.55 28.48 -105.24
CA LYS A 770 60.67 29.95 -105.27
C LYS A 770 59.38 30.72 -105.60
N ILE A 771 58.21 30.09 -105.48
CA ILE A 771 56.92 30.76 -105.65
C ILE A 771 56.54 31.43 -104.33
N ASN A 772 56.37 32.76 -104.35
CA ASN A 772 55.88 33.51 -103.21
C ASN A 772 54.36 33.30 -103.05
N SER A 773 53.98 32.28 -102.27
CA SER A 773 52.61 32.10 -101.80
C SER A 773 52.39 32.92 -100.51
N GLN A 774 51.39 33.79 -100.48
CA GLN A 774 50.90 34.35 -99.23
C GLN A 774 50.01 33.31 -98.54
N ASN A 775 50.34 32.93 -97.30
CA ASN A 775 49.45 32.10 -96.50
C ASN A 775 48.22 32.90 -96.09
N THR A 776 47.07 32.59 -96.66
CA THR A 776 45.77 33.03 -96.13
C THR A 776 45.47 32.26 -94.85
N GLN A 777 45.71 32.85 -93.67
CA GLN A 777 45.37 32.18 -92.41
C GLN A 777 43.88 31.82 -92.38
N VAL A 778 43.56 30.55 -92.10
CA VAL A 778 42.17 30.08 -91.85
C VAL A 778 41.62 30.75 -90.60
N THR A 779 40.88 31.85 -90.79
CA THR A 779 40.39 32.71 -89.70
C THR A 779 39.36 32.03 -88.79
N SER A 780 38.56 31.09 -89.30
CA SER A 780 37.47 30.44 -88.56
C SER A 780 37.97 29.65 -87.33
N ALA A 781 39.11 28.97 -87.44
CA ALA A 781 39.71 28.20 -86.34
C ALA A 781 40.26 29.09 -85.22
N ILE A 782 40.68 30.31 -85.55
CA ILE A 782 41.13 31.31 -84.59
C ILE A 782 39.93 31.97 -83.91
N LEU A 783 38.93 32.37 -84.72
CA LEU A 783 37.69 32.99 -84.24
C LEU A 783 36.92 32.09 -83.27
N ILE A 784 36.81 30.78 -83.53
CA ILE A 784 36.08 29.88 -82.63
C ILE A 784 36.80 29.66 -81.30
N LYS A 785 38.14 29.58 -81.30
CA LYS A 785 38.96 29.49 -80.06
C LYS A 785 38.91 30.80 -79.26
N LEU A 786 38.91 31.94 -79.94
CA LEU A 786 38.79 33.26 -79.33
C LEU A 786 37.38 33.46 -78.73
N PHE A 787 36.34 32.99 -79.42
CA PHE A 787 34.96 32.94 -78.91
C PHE A 787 34.84 32.06 -77.67
N THR A 788 35.32 30.81 -77.70
CA THR A 788 35.26 29.92 -76.52
C THR A 788 36.08 30.47 -75.34
N ASN A 789 37.23 31.11 -75.59
CA ASN A 789 38.04 31.74 -74.55
C ASN A 789 37.31 32.92 -73.89
N TYR A 790 36.64 33.79 -74.66
CA TYR A 790 35.80 34.84 -74.06
C TYR A 790 34.67 34.25 -73.21
N PHE A 791 34.02 33.17 -73.64
CA PHE A 791 33.00 32.49 -72.83
C PHE A 791 33.58 31.85 -71.55
N GLN A 792 34.77 31.26 -71.61
CA GLN A 792 35.52 30.76 -70.43
C GLN A 792 35.85 31.89 -69.45
N ILE A 793 36.36 33.02 -69.94
CA ILE A 793 36.67 34.20 -69.14
C ILE A 793 35.40 34.75 -68.49
N ILE A 794 34.30 34.90 -69.23
CA ILE A 794 33.04 35.42 -68.70
C ILE A 794 32.43 34.44 -67.67
N SER A 795 32.50 33.12 -67.90
CA SER A 795 32.07 32.10 -66.91
C SER A 795 32.92 32.16 -65.63
N SER A 796 34.24 32.35 -65.76
CA SER A 796 35.17 32.53 -64.62
C SER A 796 35.00 33.87 -63.91
N ILE A 797 34.51 34.90 -64.60
CA ILE A 797 34.16 36.19 -64.00
C ILE A 797 32.80 36.11 -63.29
N ALA A 798 31.86 35.32 -63.82
CA ALA A 798 30.53 35.12 -63.23
C ALA A 798 30.58 34.45 -61.84
N THR A 799 31.65 33.74 -61.47
CA THR A 799 31.82 33.19 -60.11
C THR A 799 32.06 34.26 -59.04
N PHE A 800 32.42 35.50 -59.42
CA PHE A 800 32.62 36.63 -58.50
C PHE A 800 31.30 37.37 -58.17
N GLN A 801 30.21 36.62 -57.96
CA GLN A 801 28.90 37.13 -57.47
C GLN A 801 28.24 38.23 -58.34
N LEU A 802 28.48 38.25 -59.65
CA LEU A 802 27.80 39.18 -60.56
C LEU A 802 26.36 38.73 -60.86
N GLN A 803 25.40 39.66 -60.72
CA GLN A 803 23.98 39.41 -61.03
C GLN A 803 23.72 39.39 -62.56
N ILE A 804 24.03 38.27 -63.19
CA ILE A 804 23.74 38.02 -64.62
C ILE A 804 22.35 37.34 -64.74
N PRO A 805 21.48 37.77 -65.68
CA PRO A 805 20.18 37.14 -65.90
C PRO A 805 20.30 35.63 -66.19
N THR A 806 19.49 34.81 -65.52
CA THR A 806 19.64 33.34 -65.48
C THR A 806 19.74 32.67 -66.86
N GLY A 807 18.96 33.12 -67.84
CA GLY A 807 19.02 32.60 -69.22
C GLY A 807 20.36 32.87 -69.91
N LEU A 808 20.99 34.02 -69.65
CA LEU A 808 22.31 34.35 -70.17
C LEU A 808 23.40 33.57 -69.42
N THR A 809 23.29 33.44 -68.10
CA THR A 809 24.20 32.67 -67.25
C THR A 809 24.24 31.18 -67.64
N SER A 810 23.09 30.59 -67.97
CA SER A 810 23.00 29.19 -68.42
C SER A 810 23.77 28.97 -69.74
N VAL A 811 23.60 29.86 -70.72
CA VAL A 811 24.34 29.80 -72.00
C VAL A 811 25.84 30.06 -71.78
N ILE A 812 26.19 31.05 -70.95
CA ILE A 812 27.59 31.37 -70.63
C ILE A 812 28.30 30.16 -70.01
N ASN A 813 27.69 29.52 -69.01
CA ASN A 813 28.30 28.37 -68.33
C ASN A 813 28.28 27.11 -69.20
N SER A 814 27.24 26.86 -69.99
CA SER A 814 27.17 25.70 -70.89
C SER A 814 28.23 25.74 -72.00
N VAL A 815 28.58 26.94 -72.50
CA VAL A 815 29.61 27.12 -73.55
C VAL A 815 31.01 27.35 -72.97
N GLY A 816 31.12 28.10 -71.87
CA GLY A 816 32.38 28.43 -71.20
C GLY A 816 32.92 27.33 -70.29
N ASN A 817 32.04 26.60 -69.60
CA ASN A 817 32.38 25.48 -68.73
C ASN A 817 31.43 24.28 -68.98
N PRO A 818 31.59 23.61 -70.13
CA PRO A 818 30.77 22.45 -70.49
C PRO A 818 30.97 21.26 -69.54
N VAL A 819 32.13 21.16 -68.86
CA VAL A 819 32.46 20.03 -67.98
C VAL A 819 31.59 20.03 -66.72
N ASP A 820 31.51 21.16 -66.01
CA ASP A 820 30.68 21.27 -64.81
C ASP A 820 29.20 21.26 -65.16
N SER A 821 28.79 21.92 -66.25
CA SER A 821 27.41 21.92 -66.74
C SER A 821 26.93 20.51 -67.09
N MET A 822 27.81 19.69 -67.68
CA MET A 822 27.55 18.28 -67.94
C MET A 822 27.49 17.47 -66.62
N ALA A 823 28.45 17.67 -65.70
CA ALA A 823 28.48 16.96 -64.42
C ALA A 823 27.19 17.14 -63.60
N TYR A 824 26.71 18.38 -63.40
CA TYR A 824 25.48 18.65 -62.66
C TYR A 824 24.22 18.05 -63.31
N SER A 825 24.20 18.02 -64.64
CA SER A 825 23.11 17.40 -65.43
C SER A 825 23.11 15.87 -65.32
N PHE A 826 24.28 15.25 -65.11
CA PHE A 826 24.44 13.81 -64.93
C PHE A 826 24.16 13.31 -63.50
N ASP A 827 24.32 14.14 -62.47
CA ASP A 827 24.10 13.75 -61.07
C ASP A 827 22.76 13.01 -60.86
N CYS A 828 21.66 13.55 -61.41
CA CYS A 828 20.32 12.94 -61.35
C CYS A 828 20.23 11.55 -61.99
N PHE A 829 21.03 11.29 -63.03
CA PHE A 829 21.05 10.02 -63.77
C PHE A 829 21.97 9.00 -63.08
N LEU A 830 23.12 9.45 -62.59
CA LEU A 830 24.12 8.63 -61.91
C LEU A 830 23.60 8.08 -60.58
N ASN A 831 22.81 8.86 -59.84
CA ASN A 831 22.19 8.44 -58.58
C ASN A 831 21.30 7.18 -58.72
N ASN A 832 20.70 6.98 -59.90
CA ASN A 832 19.85 5.81 -60.19
C ASN A 832 20.61 4.60 -60.74
N LEU A 833 21.92 4.72 -61.00
CA LEU A 833 22.72 3.71 -61.71
C LEU A 833 23.90 3.15 -60.91
N SER A 834 24.21 3.72 -59.74
CA SER A 834 25.45 3.44 -59.02
C SER A 834 25.33 3.71 -57.52
N ASP A 835 25.68 2.71 -56.69
CA ASP A 835 25.82 2.85 -55.24
C ASP A 835 27.06 3.69 -54.81
N ILE A 836 27.92 4.08 -55.75
CA ILE A 836 29.09 4.92 -55.47
C ILE A 836 28.64 6.38 -55.26
N LEU A 837 28.99 6.94 -54.10
CA LEU A 837 28.82 8.37 -53.79
C LEU A 837 29.33 9.25 -54.95
N ILE A 838 28.46 10.11 -55.47
CA ILE A 838 28.67 10.88 -56.71
C ILE A 838 29.88 11.81 -56.66
N ILE A 839 30.34 12.19 -55.46
CA ILE A 839 31.59 12.93 -55.28
C ILE A 839 32.82 12.17 -55.81
N TYR A 840 32.87 10.84 -55.67
CA TYR A 840 33.94 10.03 -56.25
C TYR A 840 33.84 9.97 -57.78
N PHE A 841 32.63 9.90 -58.33
CA PHE A 841 32.43 10.01 -59.78
C PHE A 841 32.95 11.35 -60.30
N ARG A 842 32.60 12.48 -59.67
CA ARG A 842 33.11 13.80 -60.05
C ARG A 842 34.65 13.91 -59.95
N ILE A 843 35.26 13.32 -58.92
CA ILE A 843 36.73 13.27 -58.80
C ILE A 843 37.36 12.43 -59.93
N ILE A 844 36.80 11.26 -60.24
CA ILE A 844 37.29 10.40 -61.33
C ILE A 844 37.11 11.11 -62.68
N TRP A 845 35.94 11.70 -62.94
CA TRP A 845 35.62 12.41 -64.18
C TRP A 845 36.53 13.63 -64.42
N SER A 846 36.74 14.45 -63.38
CA SER A 846 37.66 15.59 -63.45
C SER A 846 39.13 15.18 -63.61
N LEU A 847 39.56 14.04 -63.04
CA LEU A 847 40.90 13.48 -63.26
C LEU A 847 41.10 12.90 -64.67
N VAL A 848 40.03 12.37 -65.28
CA VAL A 848 40.05 11.85 -66.66
C VAL A 848 40.06 12.99 -67.68
N ILE A 849 39.23 14.03 -67.49
CA ILE A 849 39.17 15.18 -68.39
C ILE A 849 40.34 16.15 -68.18
N GLY A 850 40.77 16.39 -66.94
CA GLY A 850 41.87 17.31 -66.60
C GLY A 850 43.28 16.85 -67.04
N LYS A 851 43.38 15.73 -67.77
CA LYS A 851 44.61 15.20 -68.37
C LYS A 851 44.56 15.11 -69.91
N ALA A 852 43.50 15.61 -70.55
CA ALA A 852 43.31 15.62 -72.00
C ALA A 852 43.60 17.00 -72.62
#